data_AF-A0A2N2PT74-F1
#
_entry.id   AF-A0A2N2PT74-F1
#
_cell.length_a   1.000
_cell.length_b   1.000
_cell.length_c   1.000
_cell.angle_alpha   90.00
_cell.angle_beta   90.00
_cell.angle_gamma   90.00
#
_symmetry.space_group_name_H-M   'P 1'
#
loop_
_entity.id
_entity.type
_entity.pdbx_description
1 polymer ?
#
loop_
_entity_poly.entity_id
_entity_poly.type
_entity_poly.pdbx_seq_one_letter_code
_entity_poly.pdbx_strand_id
1 'polypeptide(L)'
;MVGCGSAWPRPRWRSRASSGGTPLPNTTWRRIVGWEWDKIGRLRIATVRPPGVALFLAIFVALGVVYSVVNPLFEAPDEIQHFFYVQQLAEGGGLPRQDLARGAALWGQEGSQPPLYYALAALLIAPLDTSDAPALVWENVHANMGNPLRLDNKNRIVHTDQEAWPYRDAVLAVHLVRWFSVLLGACTVWLVYRITLELIPEPPRIALATAALTAFTPQFIFISSAVSNDNLITCLAALVTWVLLRGRRASRSGRWLLGLGLTLGLAALCKLSGLALWLLVGGVILTADWRRRPLRRTMADLVVVFAVAAAVAGWWYWRNWRLYGDVTGLNRMLEMVGRQEPGMTWRSLLSQFQGLRISYWSLFGWFNLPLPEWIYRALDGFTVLAVLGLILDAARHLCKHTLIRLRWLLLPLAWIAVMLISLARWTSLTPGMQGRLLFPAIWAITVILIWGWSRWLDAHTLGAQPGMTVAWLGQRPVRAAGWSRWLSGRWRSLWLALPIVPLAMVAVIVPFAVIRPAYQKPPLIAPDAVPLAARLPVVQHGDQVACNGGMIEPDTAHPGDTVWVTVYWQVLAPFERDYTVFVHFTDHAGRGVAEAGSWPGSGSYPTRLWQPGTVIVDRYPVRIPGGAAAPSLLRADVGFFIWPDEQLLPSFAPNGDATPSVVGRLRLLPGRTKRPEPAHRLDVRLDEAVRLLGYDLSPTGPVASGADLTVTLYWEATSRLVEDYTVFVHLRGPDGANLAQGDGQPLAGAWPTSAWEPGQPVTDRHTVTLPISTAAGAYGLWVGLYRLADLSRLPVAGPSDQVRDDAIFLGEVVVTDEAVPEK
;
A
#
# COMPACT_ATOMS: atom_id res chain seq x y z
N MET A 1 -9.04 -96.85 13.31
CA MET A 1 -8.86 -95.38 13.21
C MET A 1 -9.57 -94.73 14.38
N VAL A 2 -8.78 -94.03 15.20
CA VAL A 2 -9.06 -93.06 16.29
C VAL A 2 -10.52 -92.59 16.38
N GLY A 3 -11.21 -92.49 17.52
CA GLY A 3 -10.83 -92.52 18.93
C GLY A 3 -11.80 -91.62 19.74
N CYS A 4 -12.32 -92.15 20.84
CA CYS A 4 -13.29 -91.63 21.83
C CYS A 4 -13.20 -90.15 22.29
N GLY A 5 -14.33 -89.65 22.84
CA GLY A 5 -14.29 -89.09 24.21
C GLY A 5 -15.06 -87.78 24.50
N SER A 6 -16.27 -87.92 25.08
CA SER A 6 -16.81 -87.23 26.28
C SER A 6 -16.38 -85.80 26.67
N ALA A 7 -17.35 -84.91 26.95
CA ALA A 7 -17.72 -84.46 28.32
C ALA A 7 -18.39 -83.07 28.36
N TRP A 8 -19.54 -82.99 29.04
CA TRP A 8 -20.22 -81.79 29.59
C TRP A 8 -19.47 -81.30 30.86
N PRO A 9 -19.62 -80.04 31.39
CA PRO A 9 -20.90 -79.51 31.90
C PRO A 9 -21.13 -77.97 31.90
N ARG A 10 -22.40 -77.58 32.16
CA ARG A 10 -22.84 -76.24 32.63
C ARG A 10 -22.43 -76.02 34.09
N PRO A 11 -22.43 -74.77 34.61
CA PRO A 11 -23.50 -74.44 35.57
C PRO A 11 -24.05 -73.00 35.54
N ARG A 12 -25.29 -72.88 36.05
CA ARG A 12 -26.05 -71.65 36.35
C ARG A 12 -25.54 -70.95 37.61
N TRP A 13 -25.59 -69.62 37.67
CA TRP A 13 -25.68 -68.81 38.90
C TRP A 13 -26.57 -67.57 38.64
N ARG A 14 -27.83 -67.59 39.10
CA ARG A 14 -28.41 -66.94 40.32
C ARG A 14 -28.51 -65.41 40.27
N SER A 15 -29.76 -64.93 40.32
CA SER A 15 -30.16 -63.58 40.70
C SER A 15 -30.33 -63.45 42.22
N ARG A 16 -29.82 -62.38 42.86
CA ARG A 16 -30.41 -61.76 44.07
C ARG A 16 -29.84 -60.36 44.32
N ALA A 17 -30.63 -59.58 45.05
CA ALA A 17 -30.66 -58.12 45.14
C ALA A 17 -29.71 -57.46 46.16
N SER A 18 -29.59 -56.15 45.99
CA SER A 18 -29.48 -55.04 46.97
C SER A 18 -28.24 -54.94 47.89
N SER A 19 -27.46 -53.87 47.74
CA SER A 19 -27.49 -52.70 48.66
C SER A 19 -26.47 -51.60 48.27
N GLY A 20 -26.92 -50.34 48.34
CA GLY A 20 -26.13 -49.17 48.74
C GLY A 20 -25.01 -48.64 47.82
N GLY A 21 -25.35 -47.72 46.91
CA GLY A 21 -24.36 -46.83 46.29
C GLY A 21 -25.00 -45.88 45.27
N THR A 22 -25.14 -44.61 45.63
CA THR A 22 -25.69 -43.50 44.83
C THR A 22 -25.26 -43.51 43.35
N PRO A 23 -26.17 -43.32 42.38
CA PRO A 23 -25.81 -43.26 40.96
C PRO A 23 -25.19 -41.90 40.60
N LEU A 24 -23.95 -41.92 40.10
CA LEU A 24 -23.39 -40.82 39.32
C LEU A 24 -24.15 -40.72 37.97
N PRO A 25 -24.37 -39.52 37.40
CA PRO A 25 -25.13 -39.40 36.17
C PRO A 25 -24.40 -40.11 35.02
N ASN A 26 -25.08 -41.10 34.42
CA ASN A 26 -24.72 -41.68 33.13
C ASN A 26 -24.61 -40.55 32.10
N THR A 27 -23.38 -40.15 31.79
CA THR A 27 -23.09 -39.40 30.57
C THR A 27 -23.07 -40.39 29.42
N THR A 28 -24.09 -40.28 28.59
CA THR A 28 -24.27 -40.95 27.31
C THR A 28 -23.17 -40.51 26.33
N TRP A 29 -21.93 -40.99 26.50
CA TRP A 29 -20.81 -40.74 25.59
C TRP A 29 -19.91 -41.97 25.42
N ARG A 30 -20.46 -43.18 25.51
CA ARG A 30 -19.76 -44.41 25.15
C ARG A 30 -20.40 -45.08 23.94
N ARG A 31 -20.08 -44.53 22.77
CA ARG A 31 -19.89 -45.25 21.50
C ARG A 31 -19.25 -44.29 20.51
N ILE A 32 -17.95 -44.04 20.69
CA ILE A 32 -17.11 -43.45 19.65
C ILE A 32 -15.83 -44.28 19.62
N VAL A 33 -15.44 -44.66 18.40
CA VAL A 33 -14.28 -45.47 17.99
C VAL A 33 -14.54 -46.97 17.88
N GLY A 34 -14.97 -47.37 16.68
CA GLY A 34 -14.73 -48.68 16.08
C GLY A 34 -14.50 -48.47 14.59
N TRP A 35 -13.38 -48.96 14.06
CA TRP A 35 -13.11 -48.98 12.62
C TRP A 35 -13.71 -50.28 12.07
N GLU A 36 -14.92 -50.25 11.53
CA GLU A 36 -15.46 -51.40 10.79
C GLU A 36 -15.36 -51.13 9.29
N TRP A 37 -14.62 -52.02 8.62
CA TRP A 37 -14.68 -52.19 7.18
C TRP A 37 -15.93 -53.01 6.89
N ASP A 38 -16.92 -52.44 6.23
CA ASP A 38 -18.03 -53.24 5.74
C ASP A 38 -17.55 -54.06 4.53
N LYS A 39 -18.03 -55.30 4.40
CA LYS A 39 -17.51 -56.37 3.50
C LYS A 39 -17.53 -56.03 1.99
N ILE A 40 -17.86 -54.80 1.59
CA ILE A 40 -18.04 -54.38 0.18
C ILE A 40 -17.26 -53.07 -0.14
N GLY A 41 -16.37 -52.58 0.73
CA GLY A 41 -15.34 -51.60 0.30
C GLY A 41 -15.84 -50.22 -0.16
N ARG A 42 -17.01 -49.75 0.29
CA ARG A 42 -17.46 -48.36 0.04
C ARG A 42 -17.12 -47.45 1.22
N LEU A 43 -16.35 -46.39 0.93
CA LEU A 43 -15.97 -45.34 1.87
C LEU A 43 -17.17 -44.42 2.16
N ARG A 44 -17.87 -44.61 3.29
CA ARG A 44 -18.84 -43.61 3.77
C ARG A 44 -18.13 -42.53 4.59
N ILE A 45 -17.96 -41.35 3.99
CA ILE A 45 -17.59 -40.13 4.72
C ILE A 45 -18.85 -39.65 5.47
N ALA A 46 -18.94 -39.93 6.76
CA ALA A 46 -19.96 -39.32 7.60
C ALA A 46 -19.61 -37.82 7.81
N THR A 47 -20.04 -36.97 6.89
CA THR A 47 -19.94 -35.52 6.98
C THR A 47 -21.04 -34.98 7.90
N VAL A 48 -20.72 -34.71 9.16
CA VAL A 48 -21.37 -33.62 9.88
C VAL A 48 -20.54 -32.37 9.61
N ARG A 49 -20.75 -31.75 8.45
CA ARG A 49 -20.12 -30.45 8.11
C ARG A 49 -20.93 -29.36 8.79
N PRO A 50 -20.36 -28.49 9.64
CA PRO A 50 -21.01 -27.22 9.90
C PRO A 50 -21.05 -26.45 8.55
N PRO A 51 -22.23 -25.98 8.09
CA PRO A 51 -22.38 -25.30 6.80
C PRO A 51 -21.47 -24.07 6.64
N GLY A 52 -20.95 -23.52 7.74
CA GLY A 52 -20.13 -22.29 7.74
C GLY A 52 -18.82 -22.37 6.96
N VAL A 53 -18.05 -23.48 7.02
CA VAL A 53 -16.76 -23.53 6.30
C VAL A 53 -16.96 -23.60 4.79
N ALA A 54 -18.01 -24.28 4.33
CA ALA A 54 -18.34 -24.35 2.90
C ALA A 54 -18.73 -22.97 2.36
N LEU A 55 -19.45 -22.16 3.15
CA LEU A 55 -19.77 -20.78 2.80
C LEU A 55 -18.50 -19.93 2.67
N PHE A 56 -17.58 -19.99 3.64
CA PHE A 56 -16.32 -19.24 3.55
C PHE A 56 -15.47 -19.64 2.35
N LEU A 57 -15.43 -20.93 2.01
CA LEU A 57 -14.75 -21.40 0.80
C LEU A 57 -15.41 -20.87 -0.48
N ALA A 58 -16.74 -20.89 -0.56
CA ALA A 58 -17.47 -20.36 -1.70
C ALA A 58 -17.22 -18.84 -1.87
N ILE A 59 -17.28 -18.07 -0.79
CA ILE A 59 -16.98 -16.64 -0.82
C ILE A 59 -15.52 -16.39 -1.18
N PHE A 60 -14.58 -17.15 -0.60
CA PHE A 60 -13.16 -17.04 -0.94
C PHE A 60 -12.90 -17.28 -2.42
N VAL A 61 -13.49 -18.33 -3.01
CA VAL A 61 -13.35 -18.62 -4.43
C VAL A 61 -13.97 -17.51 -5.28
N ALA A 62 -15.16 -17.03 -4.92
CA ALA A 62 -15.80 -15.91 -5.63
C ALA A 62 -14.93 -14.64 -5.58
N LEU A 63 -14.40 -14.29 -4.41
CA LEU A 63 -13.46 -13.17 -4.26
C LEU A 63 -12.16 -13.41 -5.02
N GLY A 64 -11.59 -14.62 -4.96
CA GLY A 64 -10.38 -14.97 -5.71
C GLY A 64 -10.56 -14.83 -7.22
N VAL A 65 -11.72 -15.19 -7.76
CA VAL A 65 -12.08 -14.95 -9.17
C VAL A 65 -12.24 -13.45 -9.46
N VAL A 66 -12.91 -12.69 -8.59
CA VAL A 66 -13.02 -11.23 -8.74
C VAL A 66 -11.65 -10.57 -8.76
N TYR A 67 -10.77 -10.88 -7.80
CA TYR A 67 -9.41 -10.35 -7.78
C TYR A 67 -8.59 -10.80 -9.00
N SER A 68 -8.76 -12.04 -9.44
CA SER A 68 -8.10 -12.58 -10.65
C SER A 68 -8.46 -11.81 -11.92
N VAL A 69 -9.65 -11.23 -11.99
CA VAL A 69 -10.14 -10.43 -13.12
C VAL A 69 -9.84 -8.94 -12.95
N VAL A 70 -10.02 -8.41 -11.74
CA VAL A 70 -9.91 -6.98 -11.47
C VAL A 70 -8.46 -6.51 -11.33
N ASN A 71 -7.56 -7.37 -10.83
CA ASN A 71 -6.14 -7.11 -10.87
C ASN A 71 -5.63 -7.37 -12.29
N PRO A 72 -5.13 -6.36 -13.02
CA PRO A 72 -4.60 -6.56 -14.36
C PRO A 72 -3.49 -7.62 -14.39
N LEU A 73 -3.21 -8.18 -15.57
CA LEU A 73 -2.17 -9.19 -15.70
C LEU A 73 -0.82 -8.59 -15.26
N PHE A 74 0.01 -9.36 -14.55
CA PHE A 74 1.39 -8.98 -14.21
C PHE A 74 1.59 -7.82 -13.22
N GLU A 75 0.50 -7.28 -12.67
CA GLU A 75 0.54 -6.27 -11.60
C GLU A 75 0.74 -6.88 -10.20
N ALA A 76 0.58 -8.20 -10.05
CA ALA A 76 1.00 -8.88 -8.83
C ALA A 76 2.52 -9.08 -8.81
N PRO A 77 3.18 -8.96 -7.64
CA PRO A 77 4.64 -9.03 -7.60
C PRO A 77 5.16 -10.41 -8.04
N ASP A 78 6.18 -10.40 -8.88
CA ASP A 78 6.87 -11.54 -9.50
C ASP A 78 6.00 -12.40 -10.44
N GLU A 79 4.79 -11.96 -10.77
CA GLU A 79 3.85 -12.75 -11.57
C GLU A 79 4.35 -13.02 -12.99
N ILE A 80 5.02 -12.03 -13.60
CA ILE A 80 5.72 -12.17 -14.89
C ILE A 80 6.70 -13.34 -14.81
N GLN A 81 7.62 -13.26 -13.85
CA GLN A 81 8.69 -14.24 -13.69
C GLN A 81 8.15 -15.64 -13.44
N HIS A 82 7.09 -15.75 -12.62
CA HIS A 82 6.43 -17.02 -12.40
C HIS A 82 5.75 -17.57 -13.67
N PHE A 83 5.01 -16.73 -14.41
CA PHE A 83 4.31 -17.17 -15.63
C PHE A 83 5.28 -17.62 -16.72
N PHE A 84 6.35 -16.88 -16.98
CA PHE A 84 7.34 -17.26 -18.00
C PHE A 84 8.12 -18.53 -17.64
N TYR A 85 8.25 -18.87 -16.36
CA TYR A 85 8.72 -20.21 -15.96
C TYR A 85 7.67 -21.28 -16.34
N VAL A 86 6.38 -21.05 -16.04
CA VAL A 86 5.32 -21.98 -16.48
C VAL A 86 5.34 -22.19 -17.99
N GLN A 87 5.43 -21.11 -18.77
CA GLN A 87 5.51 -21.14 -20.24
C GLN A 87 6.71 -21.96 -20.74
N GLN A 88 7.91 -21.69 -20.22
CA GLN A 88 9.13 -22.44 -20.57
C GLN A 88 8.95 -23.96 -20.44
N LEU A 89 8.24 -24.41 -19.40
CA LEU A 89 7.98 -25.83 -19.19
C LEU A 89 6.88 -26.36 -20.13
N ALA A 90 5.83 -25.58 -20.35
CA ALA A 90 4.72 -25.93 -21.23
C ALA A 90 5.18 -26.12 -22.69
N GLU A 91 6.11 -25.28 -23.15
CA GLU A 91 6.69 -25.31 -24.50
C GLU A 91 7.82 -26.35 -24.67
N GLY A 92 8.11 -27.15 -23.63
CA GLY A 92 9.14 -28.19 -23.69
C GLY A 92 10.57 -27.68 -23.57
N GLY A 93 10.78 -26.41 -23.18
CA GLY A 93 12.09 -25.79 -22.99
C GLY A 93 12.88 -26.29 -21.77
N GLY A 94 12.30 -27.18 -20.96
CA GLY A 94 12.95 -27.78 -19.79
C GLY A 94 13.15 -26.82 -18.61
N LEU A 95 13.79 -27.30 -17.55
CA LEU A 95 14.01 -26.50 -16.33
C LEU A 95 14.94 -25.29 -16.62
N PRO A 96 14.54 -24.06 -16.23
CA PRO A 96 15.36 -22.87 -16.37
C PRO A 96 16.78 -23.06 -15.82
N ARG A 97 17.72 -22.41 -16.49
CA ARG A 97 19.11 -22.29 -16.02
C ARG A 97 19.36 -20.84 -15.65
N GLN A 98 19.87 -20.63 -14.45
CA GLN A 98 20.30 -19.34 -13.93
C GLN A 98 21.62 -18.95 -14.63
N ASP A 99 21.52 -18.35 -15.81
CA ASP A 99 22.65 -17.94 -16.63
C ASP A 99 22.62 -16.43 -16.84
N LEU A 100 23.56 -15.72 -16.21
CA LEU A 100 23.69 -14.25 -16.28
C LEU A 100 24.09 -13.77 -17.69
N ALA A 101 24.69 -14.63 -18.52
CA ALA A 101 25.20 -14.27 -19.83
C ALA A 101 24.16 -14.36 -20.96
N ARG A 102 23.02 -15.03 -20.73
CA ARG A 102 21.97 -15.25 -21.76
C ARG A 102 21.00 -14.09 -21.94
N GLY A 103 21.24 -12.95 -21.32
CA GLY A 103 20.25 -11.88 -21.18
C GLY A 103 19.13 -12.28 -20.20
N ALA A 104 18.40 -11.29 -19.70
CA ALA A 104 17.34 -11.51 -18.72
C ALA A 104 16.12 -12.13 -19.40
N ALA A 105 16.08 -13.46 -19.52
CA ALA A 105 14.83 -14.09 -19.92
C ALA A 105 13.73 -13.76 -18.89
N LEU A 106 12.49 -13.73 -19.35
CA LEU A 106 11.39 -13.12 -18.59
C LEU A 106 11.04 -13.88 -17.30
N TRP A 107 11.50 -15.13 -17.12
CA TRP A 107 11.40 -15.86 -15.84
C TRP A 107 12.22 -15.26 -14.69
N GLY A 108 13.03 -14.22 -14.96
CA GLY A 108 14.01 -13.59 -14.05
C GLY A 108 14.64 -14.49 -12.96
N GLN A 109 14.66 -13.97 -11.74
CA GLN A 109 15.15 -14.68 -10.57
C GLN A 109 14.36 -15.94 -10.22
N GLU A 110 13.08 -16.02 -10.62
CA GLU A 110 12.20 -17.13 -10.23
C GLU A 110 12.56 -18.43 -10.95
N GLY A 111 13.33 -18.37 -12.04
CA GLY A 111 13.96 -19.55 -12.65
C GLY A 111 14.88 -20.33 -11.69
N SER A 112 15.25 -19.73 -10.55
CA SER A 112 15.99 -20.41 -9.47
C SER A 112 15.14 -21.30 -8.57
N GLN A 113 13.81 -21.19 -8.64
CA GLN A 113 12.92 -21.87 -7.71
C GLN A 113 12.75 -23.36 -8.04
N PRO A 114 12.43 -24.19 -7.03
CA PRO A 114 12.01 -25.56 -7.23
C PRO A 114 10.78 -25.68 -8.17
N PRO A 115 10.68 -26.75 -8.98
CA PRO A 115 9.82 -26.76 -10.16
C PRO A 115 8.36 -27.16 -9.91
N LEU A 116 7.97 -27.63 -8.71
CA LEU A 116 6.68 -28.32 -8.54
C LEU A 116 5.47 -27.47 -8.94
N TYR A 117 5.40 -26.21 -8.48
CA TYR A 117 4.30 -25.32 -8.82
C TYR A 117 4.21 -25.09 -10.33
N TYR A 118 5.36 -24.79 -10.95
CA TYR A 118 5.44 -24.47 -12.37
C TYR A 118 5.11 -25.67 -13.25
N ALA A 119 5.58 -26.87 -12.87
CA ALA A 119 5.27 -28.09 -13.60
C ALA A 119 3.77 -28.41 -13.57
N LEU A 120 3.09 -28.23 -12.43
CA LEU A 120 1.65 -28.43 -12.33
C LEU A 120 0.87 -27.38 -13.14
N ALA A 121 1.29 -26.12 -13.10
CA ALA A 121 0.68 -25.06 -13.88
C ALA A 121 0.92 -25.26 -15.39
N ALA A 122 2.09 -25.76 -15.79
CA ALA A 122 2.45 -25.98 -17.20
C ALA A 122 1.53 -27.03 -17.84
N LEU A 123 1.13 -28.07 -17.10
CA LEU A 123 0.16 -29.06 -17.57
C LEU A 123 -1.20 -28.46 -17.92
N LEU A 124 -1.58 -27.34 -17.27
CA LEU A 124 -2.86 -26.67 -17.52
C LEU A 124 -2.83 -25.85 -18.81
N ILE A 125 -1.67 -25.28 -19.16
CA ILE A 125 -1.54 -24.37 -20.30
C ILE A 125 -0.84 -25.00 -21.51
N ALA A 126 -0.24 -26.18 -21.38
CA ALA A 126 0.42 -26.89 -22.48
C ALA A 126 -0.42 -27.05 -23.77
N PRO A 127 -1.76 -27.15 -23.73
CA PRO A 127 -2.58 -27.18 -24.95
C PRO A 127 -2.77 -25.82 -25.64
N LEU A 128 -2.40 -24.71 -25.01
CA LEU A 128 -2.63 -23.35 -25.51
C LEU A 128 -1.41 -22.82 -26.26
N ASP A 129 -1.65 -21.99 -27.27
CA ASP A 129 -0.60 -21.14 -27.84
C ASP A 129 -0.38 -19.94 -26.91
N THR A 130 0.85 -19.77 -26.44
CA THR A 130 1.25 -18.67 -25.55
C THR A 130 2.37 -17.83 -26.16
N SER A 131 2.61 -17.96 -27.47
CA SER A 131 3.68 -17.24 -28.18
C SER A 131 3.50 -15.72 -28.16
N ASP A 132 2.28 -15.23 -27.91
CA ASP A 132 1.94 -13.81 -27.75
C ASP A 132 2.28 -13.25 -26.36
N ALA A 133 2.62 -14.10 -25.37
CA ALA A 133 2.88 -13.66 -24.01
C ALA A 133 3.94 -12.55 -23.85
N PRO A 134 5.08 -12.55 -24.59
CA PRO A 134 6.06 -11.46 -24.50
C PRO A 134 5.48 -10.09 -24.89
N ALA A 135 4.50 -10.04 -25.80
CA ALA A 135 3.87 -8.78 -26.22
C ALA A 135 2.98 -8.16 -25.11
N LEU A 136 2.53 -8.97 -24.15
CA LEU A 136 1.80 -8.50 -22.97
C LEU A 136 2.72 -7.79 -21.96
N VAL A 137 4.05 -7.93 -22.07
CA VAL A 137 5.02 -7.30 -21.16
C VAL A 137 5.49 -5.96 -21.73
N TRP A 138 4.56 -5.02 -21.90
CA TRP A 138 4.89 -3.64 -22.25
C TRP A 138 5.15 -2.85 -20.95
N GLU A 139 6.41 -2.77 -20.54
CA GLU A 139 6.79 -2.09 -19.30
C GLU A 139 6.60 -0.57 -19.38
N ASN A 140 6.03 -0.01 -18.31
CA ASN A 140 5.95 1.44 -18.08
C ASN A 140 7.29 1.94 -17.54
N VAL A 141 7.99 2.74 -18.33
CA VAL A 141 9.31 3.32 -17.97
C VAL A 141 9.24 4.26 -16.76
N HIS A 142 8.06 4.77 -16.44
CA HIS A 142 7.81 5.69 -15.32
C HIS A 142 7.26 4.98 -14.07
N ALA A 143 7.16 3.65 -14.07
CA ALA A 143 6.50 2.89 -13.00
C ALA A 143 7.09 3.17 -11.60
N ASN A 144 6.23 3.60 -10.68
CA ASN A 144 6.59 3.91 -9.29
C ASN A 144 6.48 2.69 -8.37
N MET A 145 7.26 1.66 -8.66
CA MET A 145 7.31 0.45 -7.83
C MET A 145 7.85 0.75 -6.43
N GLY A 146 7.22 0.19 -5.40
CA GLY A 146 7.66 0.32 -4.01
C GLY A 146 7.42 1.68 -3.35
N ASN A 147 6.88 2.67 -4.07
CA ASN A 147 6.55 3.98 -3.52
C ASN A 147 5.02 4.18 -3.40
N PRO A 148 4.43 3.89 -2.23
CA PRO A 148 3.00 4.05 -2.02
C PRO A 148 2.54 5.52 -1.97
N LEU A 149 3.45 6.47 -1.75
CA LEU A 149 3.11 7.89 -1.57
C LEU A 149 2.94 8.67 -2.88
N ARG A 150 3.52 8.18 -3.98
CA ARG A 150 3.26 8.76 -5.31
C ARG A 150 1.83 8.46 -5.74
N LEU A 151 1.17 9.38 -6.42
CA LEU A 151 -0.23 9.22 -6.83
C LEU A 151 -0.36 8.73 -8.28
N ASP A 152 0.73 8.80 -9.04
CA ASP A 152 0.85 8.50 -10.46
C ASP A 152 1.71 7.25 -10.73
N ASN A 153 1.71 6.77 -11.98
CA ASN A 153 2.51 5.66 -12.48
C ASN A 153 2.43 4.40 -11.62
N LYS A 154 1.19 4.00 -11.28
CA LYS A 154 0.94 2.82 -10.45
C LYS A 154 1.13 1.51 -11.20
N ASN A 155 0.87 1.52 -12.50
CA ASN A 155 1.05 0.37 -13.37
C ASN A 155 2.53 0.16 -13.69
N ARG A 156 2.97 -1.09 -13.51
CA ARG A 156 4.24 -1.59 -14.05
C ARG A 156 4.09 -1.92 -15.53
N ILE A 157 2.94 -2.44 -15.94
CA ILE A 157 2.66 -2.88 -17.31
C ILE A 157 1.58 -2.00 -17.93
N VAL A 158 1.67 -1.75 -19.24
CA VAL A 158 0.63 -1.07 -20.01
C VAL A 158 -0.42 -2.09 -20.43
N HIS A 159 -1.66 -1.89 -19.99
CA HIS A 159 -2.77 -2.81 -20.26
C HIS A 159 -3.55 -2.40 -21.52
N THR A 160 -3.63 -3.32 -22.47
CA THR A 160 -4.34 -3.13 -23.74
C THR A 160 -5.66 -3.89 -23.76
N ASP A 161 -6.45 -3.70 -24.82
CA ASP A 161 -7.74 -4.38 -24.96
C ASP A 161 -7.59 -5.88 -25.27
N GLN A 162 -6.36 -6.38 -25.46
CA GLN A 162 -6.06 -7.82 -25.55
C GLN A 162 -6.44 -8.57 -24.25
N GLU A 163 -6.41 -7.88 -23.11
CA GLU A 163 -6.81 -8.44 -21.80
C GLU A 163 -8.34 -8.48 -21.62
N ALA A 164 -9.13 -7.98 -22.58
CA ALA A 164 -10.58 -7.97 -22.46
C ALA A 164 -11.21 -9.37 -22.64
N TRP A 165 -12.36 -9.58 -22.00
CA TRP A 165 -13.16 -10.79 -22.20
C TRP A 165 -13.81 -10.81 -23.60
N PRO A 166 -13.85 -11.95 -24.32
CA PRO A 166 -13.41 -13.29 -23.93
C PRO A 166 -11.90 -13.52 -24.08
N TYR A 167 -11.28 -14.08 -23.04
CA TYR A 167 -9.83 -14.35 -22.99
C TYR A 167 -9.40 -15.38 -24.04
N ARG A 168 -8.22 -15.16 -24.64
CA ARG A 168 -7.58 -16.05 -25.63
C ARG A 168 -6.10 -16.22 -25.31
N ASP A 169 -5.49 -17.27 -25.86
CA ASP A 169 -4.04 -17.48 -25.92
C ASP A 169 -3.32 -17.25 -24.58
N ALA A 170 -2.26 -16.42 -24.52
CA ALA A 170 -1.54 -16.14 -23.28
C ALA A 170 -2.41 -15.55 -22.16
N VAL A 171 -3.38 -14.68 -22.49
CA VAL A 171 -4.28 -14.08 -21.48
C VAL A 171 -5.13 -15.16 -20.82
N LEU A 172 -5.68 -16.09 -21.61
CA LEU A 172 -6.41 -17.25 -21.08
C LEU A 172 -5.50 -18.13 -20.22
N ALA A 173 -4.27 -18.38 -20.67
CA ALA A 173 -3.28 -19.16 -19.94
C ALA A 173 -3.00 -18.57 -18.55
N VAL A 174 -2.79 -17.25 -18.45
CA VAL A 174 -2.59 -16.57 -17.15
C VAL A 174 -3.81 -16.75 -16.24
N HIS A 175 -5.03 -16.53 -16.75
CA HIS A 175 -6.25 -16.70 -15.93
C HIS A 175 -6.46 -18.15 -15.47
N LEU A 176 -6.17 -19.16 -16.29
CA LEU A 176 -6.25 -20.57 -15.89
C LEU A 176 -5.30 -20.87 -14.72
N VAL A 177 -4.07 -20.37 -14.78
CA VAL A 177 -3.10 -20.55 -13.70
C VAL A 177 -3.51 -19.75 -12.45
N ARG A 178 -4.06 -18.54 -12.60
CA ARG A 178 -4.64 -17.77 -11.48
C ARG A 178 -5.80 -18.53 -10.81
N TRP A 179 -6.70 -19.16 -11.57
CA TRP A 179 -7.78 -19.95 -10.98
C TRP A 179 -7.28 -21.22 -10.30
N PHE A 180 -6.24 -21.86 -10.83
CA PHE A 180 -5.53 -22.94 -10.13
C PHE A 180 -4.96 -22.45 -8.79
N SER A 181 -4.32 -21.28 -8.74
CA SER A 181 -3.88 -20.63 -7.50
C SER A 181 -5.03 -20.37 -6.52
N VAL A 182 -6.20 -19.93 -6.99
CA VAL A 182 -7.38 -19.70 -6.14
C VAL A 182 -7.84 -21.02 -5.50
N LEU A 183 -7.82 -22.13 -6.24
CA LEU A 183 -8.15 -23.45 -5.70
C LEU A 183 -7.16 -23.91 -4.62
N LEU A 184 -5.86 -23.61 -4.79
CA LEU A 184 -4.83 -23.86 -3.76
C LEU A 184 -5.05 -23.00 -2.51
N GLY A 185 -5.44 -21.73 -2.68
CA GLY A 185 -5.85 -20.84 -1.59
C GLY A 185 -7.06 -21.39 -0.83
N ALA A 186 -8.08 -21.87 -1.54
CA ALA A 186 -9.27 -22.49 -0.93
C ALA A 186 -8.91 -23.77 -0.16
N CYS A 187 -8.01 -24.59 -0.72
CA CYS A 187 -7.47 -25.77 -0.03
C CYS A 187 -6.74 -25.37 1.26
N THR A 188 -5.96 -24.28 1.24
CA THR A 188 -5.30 -23.72 2.42
C THR A 188 -6.33 -23.35 3.49
N VAL A 189 -7.37 -22.57 3.15
CA VAL A 189 -8.44 -22.17 4.10
C VAL A 189 -9.08 -23.40 4.75
N TRP A 190 -9.38 -24.43 3.94
CA TRP A 190 -9.91 -25.69 4.44
C TRP A 190 -8.91 -26.42 5.36
N LEU A 191 -7.62 -26.46 5.00
CA LEU A 191 -6.59 -27.07 5.84
C LEU A 191 -6.41 -26.31 7.17
N VAL A 192 -6.45 -24.98 7.17
CA VAL A 192 -6.40 -24.16 8.40
C VAL A 192 -7.56 -24.51 9.33
N TYR A 193 -8.78 -24.63 8.78
CA TYR A 193 -9.93 -25.12 9.53
C TYR A 193 -9.64 -26.50 10.16
N ARG A 194 -9.12 -27.45 9.37
CA ARG A 194 -8.80 -28.81 9.84
C ARG A 194 -7.68 -28.85 10.87
N ILE A 195 -6.63 -28.07 10.70
CA ILE A 195 -5.53 -27.94 11.68
C ILE A 195 -6.08 -27.44 13.01
N THR A 196 -6.93 -26.42 12.97
CA THR A 196 -7.50 -25.82 14.19
C THR A 196 -8.39 -26.83 14.93
N LEU A 197 -9.16 -27.64 14.22
CA LEU A 197 -9.94 -28.74 14.81
C LEU A 197 -9.09 -29.79 15.53
N GLU A 198 -7.90 -30.08 15.02
CA GLU A 198 -6.99 -31.08 15.59
C GLU A 198 -6.10 -30.50 16.71
N LEU A 199 -5.84 -29.19 16.67
CA LEU A 199 -4.91 -28.52 17.59
C LEU A 199 -5.58 -28.00 18.87
N ILE A 200 -6.83 -27.52 18.81
CA ILE A 200 -7.47 -26.78 19.91
C ILE A 200 -8.60 -27.60 20.58
N PRO A 201 -8.69 -27.63 21.93
CA PRO A 201 -9.72 -28.38 22.66
C PRO A 201 -11.17 -27.88 22.55
N GLU A 202 -11.42 -26.60 22.20
CA GLU A 202 -12.77 -26.02 21.99
C GLU A 202 -13.01 -25.61 20.52
N PRO A 203 -12.97 -26.56 19.56
CA PRO A 203 -12.58 -26.23 18.20
C PRO A 203 -13.64 -25.63 17.26
N PRO A 204 -14.98 -25.89 17.30
CA PRO A 204 -15.80 -25.61 16.12
C PRO A 204 -15.90 -24.12 15.76
N ARG A 205 -16.07 -23.25 16.77
CA ARG A 205 -16.21 -21.80 16.56
C ARG A 205 -14.87 -21.14 16.28
N ILE A 206 -13.83 -21.53 17.00
CA ILE A 206 -12.47 -21.03 16.82
C ILE A 206 -11.97 -21.44 15.43
N ALA A 207 -12.15 -22.69 15.02
CA ALA A 207 -11.77 -23.17 13.69
C ALA A 207 -12.51 -22.43 12.57
N LEU A 208 -13.81 -22.16 12.72
CA LEU A 208 -14.56 -21.35 11.76
C LEU A 208 -14.03 -19.91 11.70
N ALA A 209 -13.77 -19.28 12.85
CA ALA A 209 -13.23 -17.93 12.92
C ALA A 209 -11.79 -17.85 12.35
N THR A 210 -10.94 -18.84 12.60
CA THR A 210 -9.59 -18.94 12.03
C THR A 210 -9.63 -19.11 10.51
N ALA A 211 -10.51 -19.98 10.01
CA ALA A 211 -10.72 -20.16 8.58
C ALA A 211 -11.25 -18.89 7.92
N ALA A 212 -12.21 -18.19 8.56
CA ALA A 212 -12.74 -16.93 8.06
C ALA A 212 -11.68 -15.82 8.08
N LEU A 213 -10.88 -15.69 9.15
CA LEU A 213 -9.78 -14.72 9.18
C LEU A 213 -8.79 -14.98 8.05
N THR A 214 -8.45 -16.25 7.79
CA THR A 214 -7.58 -16.62 6.65
C THR A 214 -8.23 -16.26 5.31
N ALA A 215 -9.50 -16.65 5.13
CA ALA A 215 -10.24 -16.44 3.89
C ALA A 215 -10.47 -14.96 3.56
N PHE A 216 -10.53 -14.09 4.58
CA PHE A 216 -10.84 -12.69 4.39
C PHE A 216 -9.65 -11.75 4.55
N THR A 217 -8.44 -12.25 4.82
CA THR A 217 -7.22 -11.42 4.74
C THR A 217 -7.01 -10.95 3.29
N PRO A 218 -7.14 -9.64 2.98
CA PRO A 218 -7.13 -9.14 1.61
C PRO A 218 -5.86 -9.48 0.83
N GLN A 219 -4.69 -9.38 1.48
CA GLN A 219 -3.43 -9.77 0.84
C GLN A 219 -3.38 -11.26 0.48
N PHE A 220 -3.96 -12.13 1.32
CA PHE A 220 -3.97 -13.57 1.06
C PHE A 220 -4.84 -13.89 -0.16
N ILE A 221 -5.98 -13.23 -0.33
CA ILE A 221 -6.83 -13.35 -1.52
C ILE A 221 -6.07 -12.85 -2.76
N PHE A 222 -5.46 -11.66 -2.68
CA PHE A 222 -4.71 -11.05 -3.78
C PHE A 222 -3.60 -11.97 -4.31
N ILE A 223 -2.77 -12.52 -3.42
CA ILE A 223 -1.70 -13.46 -3.84
C ILE A 223 -2.28 -14.80 -4.31
N SER A 224 -3.36 -15.29 -3.69
CA SER A 224 -4.08 -16.50 -4.14
C SER A 224 -4.74 -16.33 -5.51
N SER A 225 -4.95 -15.10 -5.97
CA SER A 225 -5.48 -14.79 -7.30
C SER A 225 -4.41 -14.48 -8.36
N ALA A 226 -3.13 -14.62 -8.02
CA ALA A 226 -1.99 -14.38 -8.92
C ALA A 226 -1.26 -15.69 -9.29
N VAL A 227 -0.48 -15.65 -10.37
CA VAL A 227 0.47 -16.73 -10.71
C VAL A 227 1.66 -16.66 -9.75
N SER A 228 1.67 -17.49 -8.71
CA SER A 228 2.77 -17.53 -7.73
C SER A 228 2.92 -18.88 -7.03
N ASN A 229 4.18 -19.29 -6.82
CA ASN A 229 4.51 -20.48 -6.05
C ASN A 229 4.18 -20.35 -4.55
N ASP A 230 3.92 -19.13 -4.05
CA ASP A 230 3.47 -18.86 -2.69
C ASP A 230 2.18 -19.60 -2.34
N ASN A 231 1.30 -19.79 -3.33
CA ASN A 231 0.00 -20.45 -3.16
C ASN A 231 0.17 -21.94 -2.86
N LEU A 232 1.03 -22.62 -3.61
CA LEU A 232 1.27 -24.05 -3.42
C LEU A 232 2.07 -24.32 -2.14
N ILE A 233 3.13 -23.56 -1.85
CA ILE A 233 3.90 -23.77 -0.63
C ILE A 233 3.07 -23.50 0.63
N THR A 234 2.19 -22.50 0.60
CA THR A 234 1.29 -22.20 1.72
C THR A 234 0.31 -23.35 1.95
N CYS A 235 -0.27 -23.89 0.88
CA CYS A 235 -1.14 -25.08 0.95
C CYS A 235 -0.36 -26.31 1.47
N LEU A 236 0.85 -26.56 0.97
CA LEU A 236 1.69 -27.68 1.39
C LEU A 236 2.15 -27.56 2.84
N ALA A 237 2.50 -26.36 3.32
CA ALA A 237 2.86 -26.13 4.72
C ALA A 237 1.68 -26.45 5.66
N ALA A 238 0.46 -26.04 5.30
CA ALA A 238 -0.75 -26.42 6.02
C ALA A 238 -1.01 -27.94 5.93
N LEU A 239 -0.83 -28.56 4.76
CA LEU A 239 -1.04 -29.99 4.55
C LEU A 239 -0.08 -30.85 5.38
N VAL A 240 1.22 -30.54 5.33
CA VAL A 240 2.27 -31.20 6.13
C VAL A 240 1.92 -31.10 7.62
N THR A 241 1.52 -29.91 8.08
CA THR A 241 1.12 -29.68 9.47
C THR A 241 -0.10 -30.51 9.86
N TRP A 242 -1.12 -30.55 9.00
CA TRP A 242 -2.33 -31.34 9.25
C TRP A 242 -2.04 -32.84 9.30
N VAL A 243 -1.26 -33.37 8.36
CA VAL A 243 -0.81 -34.78 8.36
C VAL A 243 0.01 -35.08 9.61
N LEU A 244 0.92 -34.18 10.00
CA LEU A 244 1.74 -34.28 11.21
C LEU A 244 0.88 -34.42 12.47
N LEU A 245 -0.15 -33.58 12.61
CA LEU A 245 -1.06 -33.60 13.76
C LEU A 245 -1.88 -34.90 13.85
N ARG A 246 -2.33 -35.45 12.71
CA ARG A 246 -3.07 -36.73 12.70
C ARG A 246 -2.24 -37.94 13.14
N GLY A 247 -0.92 -37.84 13.03
CA GLY A 247 0.01 -38.90 13.41
C GLY A 247 0.49 -38.90 14.86
N ARG A 248 -0.06 -38.05 15.73
CA ARG A 248 0.34 -37.96 17.17
C ARG A 248 -0.08 -39.16 18.03
N ARG A 249 -0.31 -40.34 17.43
CA ARG A 249 -0.74 -41.57 18.11
C ARG A 249 0.46 -42.44 18.49
N ALA A 250 0.27 -43.30 19.51
CA ALA A 250 1.32 -44.20 20.02
C ALA A 250 1.84 -45.21 18.97
N SER A 251 1.02 -45.57 17.98
CA SER A 251 1.43 -46.32 16.80
C SER A 251 1.22 -45.49 15.53
N ARG A 252 2.33 -45.18 14.85
CA ARG A 252 2.32 -44.59 13.50
C ARG A 252 2.31 -45.72 12.49
N SER A 253 1.48 -45.61 11.46
CA SER A 253 1.45 -46.58 10.37
C SER A 253 2.52 -46.25 9.32
N GLY A 254 3.03 -47.26 8.61
CA GLY A 254 3.95 -47.04 7.48
C GLY A 254 3.35 -46.11 6.42
N ARG A 255 2.06 -46.25 6.12
CA ARG A 255 1.34 -45.34 5.20
C ARG A 255 1.38 -43.88 5.63
N TRP A 256 1.30 -43.63 6.95
CA TRP A 256 1.42 -42.26 7.47
C TRP A 256 2.83 -41.70 7.32
N LEU A 257 3.87 -42.51 7.59
CA LEU A 257 5.26 -42.10 7.42
C LEU A 257 5.56 -41.76 5.96
N LEU A 258 5.12 -42.62 5.03
CA LEU A 258 5.25 -42.39 3.59
C LEU A 258 4.49 -41.13 3.15
N GLY A 259 3.25 -40.95 3.62
CA GLY A 259 2.44 -39.77 3.31
C GLY A 259 3.06 -38.47 3.83
N LEU A 260 3.58 -38.47 5.06
CA LEU A 260 4.26 -37.31 5.63
C LEU A 260 5.54 -36.99 4.84
N GLY A 261 6.38 -38.00 4.56
CA GLY A 261 7.59 -37.84 3.75
C GLY A 261 7.31 -37.32 2.35
N LEU A 262 6.26 -37.83 1.69
CA LEU A 262 5.83 -37.36 0.37
C LEU A 262 5.43 -35.88 0.41
N THR A 263 4.54 -35.49 1.33
CA THR A 263 4.10 -34.09 1.44
C THR A 263 5.25 -33.14 1.80
N LEU A 264 6.21 -33.61 2.61
CA LEU A 264 7.38 -32.85 3.00
C LEU A 264 8.37 -32.67 1.83
N GLY A 265 8.57 -33.71 1.03
CA GLY A 265 9.35 -33.66 -0.21
C GLY A 265 8.72 -32.72 -1.25
N LEU A 266 7.40 -32.81 -1.45
CA LEU A 266 6.67 -31.90 -2.34
C LEU A 266 6.81 -30.43 -1.89
N ALA A 267 6.75 -30.16 -0.58
CA ALA A 267 6.95 -28.80 -0.06
C ALA A 267 8.36 -28.28 -0.40
N ALA A 268 9.40 -29.09 -0.21
CA ALA A 268 10.77 -28.75 -0.58
C ALA A 268 10.94 -28.56 -2.10
N LEU A 269 10.24 -29.37 -2.91
CA LEU A 269 10.23 -29.25 -4.38
C LEU A 269 9.36 -28.10 -4.88
N CYS A 270 8.69 -27.35 -4.00
CA CYS A 270 7.90 -26.17 -4.32
C CYS A 270 8.64 -24.86 -4.04
N LYS A 271 9.27 -24.74 -2.86
CA LYS A 271 9.98 -23.53 -2.42
C LYS A 271 10.97 -23.87 -1.32
N LEU A 272 12.05 -23.09 -1.19
CA LEU A 272 13.07 -23.29 -0.15
C LEU A 272 12.50 -23.21 1.28
N SER A 273 11.44 -22.42 1.52
CA SER A 273 10.74 -22.40 2.81
C SER A 273 10.13 -23.77 3.19
N GLY A 274 9.92 -24.66 2.22
CA GLY A 274 9.54 -26.06 2.45
C GLY A 274 10.61 -26.88 3.16
N LEU A 275 11.90 -26.53 3.04
CA LEU A 275 12.97 -27.17 3.81
C LEU A 275 12.86 -26.85 5.30
N ALA A 276 12.37 -25.67 5.67
CA ALA A 276 12.19 -25.30 7.07
C ALA A 276 11.16 -26.21 7.78
N LEU A 277 10.22 -26.82 7.04
CA LEU A 277 9.28 -27.81 7.59
C LEU A 277 9.98 -29.09 8.06
N TRP A 278 11.16 -29.42 7.55
CA TRP A 278 11.89 -30.62 7.98
C TRP A 278 12.32 -30.49 9.45
N LEU A 279 12.78 -29.29 9.84
CA LEU A 279 13.11 -28.97 11.23
C LEU A 279 11.87 -29.05 12.13
N LEU A 280 10.74 -28.51 11.67
CA LEU A 280 9.48 -28.57 12.42
C LEU A 280 9.00 -30.02 12.62
N VAL A 281 8.95 -30.82 11.55
CA VAL A 281 8.51 -32.23 11.59
C VAL A 281 9.43 -33.04 12.50
N GLY A 282 10.75 -32.91 12.34
CA GLY A 282 11.74 -33.58 13.18
C GLY A 282 11.57 -33.23 14.66
N GLY A 283 11.52 -31.93 14.98
CA GLY A 283 11.35 -31.43 16.34
C GLY A 283 10.04 -31.88 16.98
N VAL A 284 8.93 -31.88 16.24
CA VAL A 284 7.62 -32.31 16.75
C VAL A 284 7.59 -33.81 17.01
N ILE A 285 8.14 -34.64 16.11
CA ILE A 285 8.19 -36.09 16.30
C ILE A 285 9.08 -36.45 17.50
N LEU A 286 10.27 -35.85 17.60
CA LEU A 286 11.20 -36.02 18.71
C LEU A 286 10.58 -35.66 20.06
N THR A 287 9.96 -34.48 20.15
CA THR A 287 9.33 -34.01 21.39
C THR A 287 8.05 -34.78 21.73
N ALA A 288 7.25 -35.19 20.74
CA ALA A 288 6.04 -35.97 20.97
C ALA A 288 6.33 -37.40 21.44
N ASP A 289 7.44 -38.00 20.97
CA ASP A 289 7.88 -39.33 21.37
C ASP A 289 8.74 -39.33 22.64
N TRP A 290 9.18 -38.14 23.09
CA TRP A 290 9.98 -37.97 24.29
C TRP A 290 9.32 -38.66 25.49
N ARG A 291 10.01 -39.66 26.06
CA ARG A 291 9.54 -40.55 27.15
C ARG A 291 8.39 -41.50 26.82
N ARG A 292 7.85 -41.49 25.59
CA ARG A 292 6.73 -42.36 25.17
C ARG A 292 7.15 -43.53 24.29
N ARG A 293 8.23 -43.38 23.51
CA ARG A 293 8.75 -44.43 22.60
C ARG A 293 10.28 -44.48 22.70
N PRO A 294 10.90 -45.66 22.45
CA PRO A 294 12.36 -45.78 22.43
C PRO A 294 12.95 -44.98 21.26
N LEU A 295 14.04 -44.25 21.53
CA LEU A 295 14.70 -43.35 20.56
C LEU A 295 14.98 -44.06 19.22
N ARG A 296 15.42 -45.32 19.25
CA ARG A 296 15.67 -46.13 18.05
C ARG A 296 14.45 -46.20 17.11
N ARG A 297 13.23 -46.35 17.64
CA ARG A 297 12.01 -46.39 16.81
C ARG A 297 11.66 -45.01 16.26
N THR A 298 11.81 -43.96 17.06
CA THR A 298 11.61 -42.57 16.62
C THR A 298 12.59 -42.19 15.52
N MET A 299 13.87 -42.58 15.65
CA MET A 299 14.87 -42.39 14.61
C MET A 299 14.53 -43.15 13.34
N ALA A 300 14.08 -44.41 13.45
CA ALA A 300 13.64 -45.18 12.28
C ALA A 300 12.47 -44.51 11.54
N ASP A 301 11.47 -44.01 12.27
CA ASP A 301 10.35 -43.25 11.68
C ASP A 301 10.87 -42.00 10.94
N LEU A 302 11.79 -41.23 11.53
CA LEU A 302 12.37 -40.04 10.92
C LEU A 302 13.21 -40.36 9.68
N VAL A 303 13.99 -41.44 9.72
CA VAL A 303 14.75 -41.92 8.55
C VAL A 303 13.81 -42.23 7.40
N VAL A 304 12.68 -42.92 7.64
CA VAL A 304 11.69 -43.20 6.60
C VAL A 304 11.10 -41.91 6.03
N VAL A 305 10.66 -40.99 6.90
CA VAL A 305 10.05 -39.72 6.47
C VAL A 305 11.02 -38.89 5.63
N PHE A 306 12.26 -38.71 6.10
CA PHE A 306 13.25 -37.89 5.40
C PHE A 306 13.86 -38.58 4.18
N ALA A 307 13.99 -39.90 4.16
CA ALA A 307 14.42 -40.64 2.97
C ALA A 307 13.39 -40.51 1.85
N VAL A 308 12.09 -40.61 2.16
CA VAL A 308 11.02 -40.38 1.16
C VAL A 308 11.04 -38.93 0.68
N ALA A 309 11.16 -37.96 1.60
CA ALA A 309 11.22 -36.55 1.22
C ALA A 309 12.44 -36.24 0.33
N ALA A 310 13.60 -36.83 0.64
CA ALA A 310 14.82 -36.73 -0.16
C ALA A 310 14.68 -37.43 -1.53
N ALA A 311 13.98 -38.56 -1.62
CA ALA A 311 13.72 -39.22 -2.90
C ALA A 311 12.84 -38.36 -3.83
N VAL A 312 11.88 -37.62 -3.26
CA VAL A 312 10.98 -36.73 -4.01
C VAL A 312 11.70 -35.47 -4.50
N ALA A 313 12.49 -34.81 -3.64
CA ALA A 313 13.03 -33.49 -3.94
C ALA A 313 14.54 -33.45 -4.18
N GLY A 314 15.29 -34.44 -3.69
CA GLY A 314 16.75 -34.45 -3.64
C GLY A 314 17.42 -34.36 -5.01
N TRP A 315 16.79 -34.87 -6.06
CA TRP A 315 17.30 -34.78 -7.43
C TRP A 315 17.47 -33.33 -7.90
N TRP A 316 16.58 -32.42 -7.48
CA TRP A 316 16.63 -31.01 -7.89
C TRP A 316 17.77 -30.26 -7.18
N TYR A 317 17.95 -30.54 -5.88
CA TYR A 317 19.07 -30.01 -5.11
C TYR A 317 20.42 -30.56 -5.61
N TRP A 318 20.47 -31.84 -5.97
CA TRP A 318 21.63 -32.45 -6.62
C TRP A 318 21.94 -31.81 -7.98
N ARG A 319 20.92 -31.56 -8.80
CA ARG A 319 21.05 -30.81 -10.05
C ARG A 319 21.68 -29.44 -9.81
N ASN A 320 21.19 -28.68 -8.83
CA ASN A 320 21.74 -27.35 -8.54
C ASN A 320 23.19 -27.40 -8.06
N TRP A 321 23.54 -28.39 -7.24
CA TRP A 321 24.95 -28.61 -6.87
C TRP A 321 25.83 -28.90 -8.09
N ARG A 322 25.38 -29.76 -9.01
CA ARG A 322 26.10 -30.07 -10.26
C ARG A 322 26.23 -28.88 -11.20
N LEU A 323 25.22 -28.01 -11.27
CA LEU A 323 25.19 -26.87 -12.18
C LEU A 323 25.91 -25.63 -11.62
N TYR A 324 25.77 -25.39 -10.33
CA TYR A 324 26.13 -24.11 -9.71
C TYR A 324 27.14 -24.23 -8.57
N GLY A 325 27.45 -25.44 -8.09
CA GLY A 325 28.21 -25.64 -6.85
C GLY A 325 27.44 -25.26 -5.59
N ASP A 326 26.16 -24.91 -5.71
CA ASP A 326 25.26 -24.49 -4.64
C ASP A 326 24.04 -25.40 -4.63
N VAL A 327 23.84 -26.13 -3.53
CA VAL A 327 22.72 -27.07 -3.36
C VAL A 327 21.36 -26.39 -3.53
N THR A 328 21.23 -25.15 -3.07
CA THR A 328 19.97 -24.39 -3.11
C THR A 328 19.82 -23.55 -4.37
N GLY A 329 20.93 -23.23 -5.05
CA GLY A 329 20.97 -22.23 -6.12
C GLY A 329 20.73 -20.79 -5.63
N LEU A 330 20.75 -20.55 -4.32
CA LEU A 330 20.43 -19.25 -3.71
C LEU A 330 21.45 -18.17 -4.08
N ASN A 331 22.74 -18.49 -4.16
CA ASN A 331 23.75 -17.49 -4.47
C ASN A 331 23.57 -16.89 -5.86
N ARG A 332 23.18 -17.73 -6.83
CA ARG A 332 22.85 -17.32 -8.19
C ARG A 332 21.58 -16.48 -8.25
N MET A 333 20.56 -16.82 -7.45
CA MET A 333 19.38 -15.97 -7.27
C MET A 333 19.75 -14.58 -6.74
N LEU A 334 20.60 -14.52 -5.71
CA LEU A 334 21.06 -13.25 -5.11
C LEU A 334 21.88 -12.40 -6.09
N GLU A 335 22.61 -13.02 -7.01
CA GLU A 335 23.32 -12.31 -8.08
C GLU A 335 22.35 -11.65 -9.08
N MET A 336 21.19 -12.26 -9.33
CA MET A 336 20.15 -11.71 -10.22
C MET A 336 19.29 -10.64 -9.55
N VAL A 337 18.86 -10.87 -8.30
CA VAL A 337 17.99 -9.94 -7.55
C VAL A 337 18.76 -8.74 -7.02
N GLY A 338 20.05 -8.90 -6.77
CA GLY A 338 20.89 -7.93 -6.07
C GLY A 338 21.06 -8.30 -4.60
N ARG A 339 22.30 -8.14 -4.13
CA ARG A 339 22.68 -8.36 -2.73
C ARG A 339 22.49 -7.08 -1.92
N GLN A 340 22.05 -7.22 -0.68
CA GLN A 340 22.10 -6.13 0.30
C GLN A 340 23.54 -5.70 0.57
N GLU A 341 23.73 -4.40 0.72
CA GLU A 341 25.00 -3.81 1.17
C GLU A 341 25.38 -4.36 2.57
N PRO A 342 26.65 -4.68 2.84
CA PRO A 342 27.10 -5.10 4.15
C PRO A 342 26.81 -4.04 5.23
N GLY A 343 26.37 -4.46 6.43
CA GLY A 343 26.21 -3.56 7.58
C GLY A 343 24.77 -3.27 8.05
N MET A 344 23.79 -4.05 7.59
CA MET A 344 22.40 -3.91 8.08
C MET A 344 22.32 -4.13 9.59
N THR A 345 21.94 -3.08 10.32
CA THR A 345 21.79 -3.12 11.79
C THR A 345 20.41 -3.64 12.19
N TRP A 346 20.24 -4.09 13.45
CA TRP A 346 18.93 -4.44 14.00
C TRP A 346 17.93 -3.28 13.92
N ARG A 347 18.40 -2.03 13.96
CA ARG A 347 17.55 -0.84 13.77
C ARG A 347 17.03 -0.73 12.34
N SER A 348 17.85 -1.06 11.34
CA SER A 348 17.44 -1.12 9.92
C SER A 348 16.44 -2.26 9.65
N LEU A 349 16.58 -3.40 10.34
CA LEU A 349 15.57 -4.46 10.28
C LEU A 349 14.25 -4.02 10.93
N LEU A 350 14.29 -3.28 12.03
CA LEU A 350 13.10 -2.74 12.69
C LEU A 350 12.41 -1.65 11.86
N SER A 351 13.14 -0.81 11.12
CA SER A 351 12.52 0.17 10.22
C SER A 351 11.76 -0.49 9.07
N GLN A 352 12.18 -1.68 8.63
CA GLN A 352 11.47 -2.47 7.61
C GLN A 352 10.22 -3.19 8.15
N PHE A 353 10.05 -3.29 9.48
CA PHE A 353 8.88 -3.92 10.10
C PHE A 353 7.56 -3.26 9.67
N GLN A 354 7.58 -1.94 9.44
CA GLN A 354 6.39 -1.23 8.95
C GLN A 354 5.94 -1.77 7.58
N GLY A 355 6.88 -1.97 6.65
CA GLY A 355 6.60 -2.55 5.33
C GLY A 355 6.06 -3.98 5.45
N LEU A 356 6.68 -4.81 6.31
CA LEU A 356 6.22 -6.17 6.60
C LEU A 356 4.77 -6.21 7.13
N ARG A 357 4.49 -5.37 8.11
CA ARG A 357 3.19 -5.26 8.80
C ARG A 357 2.08 -4.87 7.83
N ILE A 358 2.31 -3.81 7.06
CA ILE A 358 1.33 -3.27 6.09
C ILE A 358 1.10 -4.28 4.96
N SER A 359 2.16 -4.86 4.42
CA SER A 359 2.09 -5.83 3.31
C SER A 359 1.61 -7.21 3.70
N TYR A 360 1.55 -7.56 5.00
CA TYR A 360 0.90 -8.80 5.44
C TYR A 360 -0.63 -8.71 5.29
N TRP A 361 -1.21 -7.55 5.58
CA TRP A 361 -2.65 -7.36 5.60
C TRP A 361 -3.21 -6.93 4.24
N SER A 362 -2.64 -5.87 3.64
CA SER A 362 -3.18 -5.23 2.44
C SER A 362 -2.22 -4.18 1.87
N LEU A 363 -1.29 -4.60 1.02
CA LEU A 363 -0.50 -3.72 0.15
C LEU A 363 -0.42 -4.38 -1.23
N PHE A 364 -1.13 -3.81 -2.19
CA PHE A 364 -1.35 -4.41 -3.50
C PHE A 364 -0.42 -3.81 -4.57
N GLY A 365 -0.53 -4.36 -5.78
CA GLY A 365 0.34 -4.01 -6.90
C GLY A 365 1.79 -4.34 -6.59
N TRP A 366 2.71 -3.55 -7.16
CA TRP A 366 4.14 -3.61 -6.88
C TRP A 366 4.52 -2.77 -5.65
N PHE A 367 3.90 -3.06 -4.50
CA PHE A 367 4.15 -2.36 -3.22
C PHE A 367 3.78 -0.87 -3.22
N ASN A 368 2.79 -0.49 -4.04
CA ASN A 368 2.45 0.89 -4.30
C ASN A 368 0.95 1.21 -4.16
N LEU A 369 0.08 0.25 -3.82
CA LEU A 369 -1.35 0.46 -3.58
C LEU A 369 -1.71 0.21 -2.10
N PRO A 370 -1.48 1.19 -1.20
CA PRO A 370 -1.86 1.10 0.20
C PRO A 370 -3.36 1.33 0.41
N LEU A 371 -3.85 0.92 1.57
CA LEU A 371 -5.16 1.30 2.09
C LEU A 371 -5.10 2.60 2.92
N PRO A 372 -6.23 3.25 3.19
CA PRO A 372 -6.30 4.35 4.14
C PRO A 372 -5.70 4.00 5.51
N GLU A 373 -4.99 4.94 6.12
CA GLU A 373 -4.18 4.70 7.33
C GLU A 373 -5.00 4.13 8.51
N TRP A 374 -6.26 4.58 8.66
CA TRP A 374 -7.14 4.14 9.74
C TRP A 374 -7.44 2.64 9.69
N ILE A 375 -7.43 2.01 8.50
CA ILE A 375 -7.61 0.56 8.35
C ILE A 375 -6.44 -0.17 9.00
N TYR A 376 -5.21 0.27 8.73
CA TYR A 376 -4.02 -0.30 9.36
C TYR A 376 -4.03 -0.12 10.87
N ARG A 377 -4.42 1.07 11.37
CA ARG A 377 -4.54 1.33 12.82
C ARG A 377 -5.58 0.38 13.47
N ALA A 378 -6.69 0.08 12.80
CA ALA A 378 -7.69 -0.87 13.29
C ALA A 378 -7.15 -2.31 13.33
N LEU A 379 -6.41 -2.74 12.30
CA LEU A 379 -5.78 -4.07 12.24
C LEU A 379 -4.66 -4.22 13.28
N ASP A 380 -3.91 -3.15 13.54
CA ASP A 380 -2.93 -3.11 14.63
C ASP A 380 -3.62 -3.26 15.98
N GLY A 381 -4.72 -2.52 16.20
CA GLY A 381 -5.53 -2.63 17.41
C GLY A 381 -6.03 -4.06 17.63
N PHE A 382 -6.55 -4.71 16.59
CA PHE A 382 -6.94 -6.13 16.66
C PHE A 382 -5.76 -7.04 17.01
N THR A 383 -4.61 -6.86 16.33
CA THR A 383 -3.40 -7.68 16.55
C THR A 383 -2.89 -7.52 17.99
N VAL A 384 -2.80 -6.30 18.50
CA VAL A 384 -2.37 -6.01 19.87
C VAL A 384 -3.34 -6.62 20.88
N LEU A 385 -4.66 -6.43 20.71
CA LEU A 385 -5.65 -7.01 21.62
C LEU A 385 -5.64 -8.54 21.60
N ALA A 386 -5.43 -9.16 20.45
CA ALA A 386 -5.26 -10.61 20.34
C ALA A 386 -4.02 -11.10 21.09
N VAL A 387 -2.86 -10.44 20.91
CA VAL A 387 -1.62 -10.79 21.61
C VAL A 387 -1.76 -10.58 23.13
N LEU A 388 -2.37 -9.48 23.58
CA LEU A 388 -2.64 -9.24 25.00
C LEU A 388 -3.55 -10.32 25.58
N GLY A 389 -4.61 -10.72 24.87
CA GLY A 389 -5.48 -11.82 25.27
C GLY A 389 -4.71 -13.13 25.46
N LEU A 390 -3.73 -13.42 24.58
CA LEU A 390 -2.85 -14.57 24.69
C LEU A 390 -1.90 -14.49 25.90
N ILE A 391 -1.29 -13.32 26.14
CA ILE A 391 -0.39 -13.09 27.29
C ILE A 391 -1.15 -13.26 28.60
N LEU A 392 -2.37 -12.72 28.69
CA LEU A 392 -3.22 -12.86 29.87
C LEU A 392 -3.62 -14.32 30.12
N ASP A 393 -3.94 -15.08 29.07
CA ASP A 393 -4.22 -16.52 29.16
C ASP A 393 -3.00 -17.31 29.62
N ALA A 394 -1.82 -17.01 29.06
CA ALA A 394 -0.56 -17.60 29.46
C ALA A 394 -0.23 -17.30 30.94
N ALA A 395 -0.26 -16.05 31.34
CA ALA A 395 0.00 -15.62 32.73
C ALA A 395 -0.94 -16.32 33.72
N ARG A 396 -2.23 -16.45 33.40
CA ARG A 396 -3.19 -17.19 34.23
C ARG A 396 -2.84 -18.66 34.38
N HIS A 397 -2.46 -19.32 33.28
CA HIS A 397 -2.09 -20.72 33.31
C HIS A 397 -0.75 -20.97 34.03
N LEU A 398 0.17 -20.00 33.99
CA LEU A 398 1.37 -19.96 34.84
C LEU A 398 0.96 -19.86 36.32
N CYS A 399 0.15 -18.87 36.70
CA CYS A 399 -0.29 -18.68 38.09
C CYS A 399 -1.12 -19.86 38.64
N LYS A 400 -1.92 -20.52 37.80
CA LYS A 400 -2.73 -21.69 38.19
C LYS A 400 -1.99 -23.02 38.05
N HIS A 401 -0.67 -23.01 37.81
CA HIS A 401 0.16 -24.21 37.58
C HIS A 401 -0.43 -25.20 36.55
N THR A 402 -1.14 -24.70 35.53
CA THR A 402 -1.78 -25.49 34.48
C THR A 402 -1.01 -25.39 33.15
N LEU A 403 0.33 -25.38 33.24
CA LEU A 403 1.26 -25.22 32.12
C LEU A 403 1.04 -26.20 30.96
N ILE A 404 0.49 -27.39 31.25
CA ILE A 404 0.16 -28.38 30.22
C ILE A 404 -0.85 -27.85 29.17
N ARG A 405 -1.64 -26.83 29.49
CA ARG A 405 -2.54 -26.19 28.53
C ARG A 405 -1.83 -25.26 27.55
N LEU A 406 -0.65 -24.73 27.89
CA LEU A 406 0.14 -23.88 26.99
C LEU A 406 0.85 -24.66 25.88
N ARG A 407 0.89 -26.00 25.97
CA ARG A 407 1.49 -26.86 24.94
C ARG A 407 0.84 -26.70 23.56
N TRP A 408 -0.40 -26.25 23.51
CA TRP A 408 -1.14 -26.03 22.25
C TRP A 408 -0.61 -24.82 21.47
N LEU A 409 0.05 -23.88 22.16
CA LEU A 409 0.66 -22.69 21.57
C LEU A 409 2.08 -22.95 21.05
N LEU A 410 2.76 -23.98 21.57
CA LEU A 410 4.16 -24.26 21.22
C LEU A 410 4.36 -24.50 19.73
N LEU A 411 3.48 -25.29 19.11
CA LEU A 411 3.60 -25.62 17.68
C LEU A 411 3.42 -24.38 16.78
N PRO A 412 2.32 -23.60 16.88
CA PRO A 412 2.18 -22.41 16.03
C PRO A 412 3.24 -21.34 16.36
N LEU A 413 3.61 -21.13 17.63
CA LEU A 413 4.67 -20.16 17.99
C LEU A 413 6.03 -20.59 17.44
N ALA A 414 6.39 -21.87 17.52
CA ALA A 414 7.64 -22.37 16.97
C ALA A 414 7.68 -22.20 15.44
N TRP A 415 6.57 -22.47 14.75
CA TRP A 415 6.53 -22.30 13.30
C TRP A 415 6.64 -20.83 12.88
N ILE A 416 5.96 -19.92 13.58
CA ILE A 416 6.10 -18.48 13.36
C ILE A 416 7.55 -18.03 13.59
N ALA A 417 8.18 -18.49 14.68
CA ALA A 417 9.58 -18.16 14.97
C ALA A 417 10.53 -18.64 13.86
N VAL A 418 10.35 -19.86 13.35
CA VAL A 418 11.14 -20.39 12.23
C VAL A 418 10.95 -19.52 10.98
N MET A 419 9.74 -19.08 10.66
CA MET A 419 9.49 -18.19 9.51
C MET A 419 10.06 -16.79 9.72
N LEU A 420 9.95 -16.20 10.90
CA LEU A 420 10.52 -14.89 11.20
C LEU A 420 12.06 -14.90 11.14
N ILE A 421 12.70 -15.95 11.66
CA ILE A 421 14.16 -16.14 11.54
C ILE A 421 14.55 -16.29 10.06
N SER A 422 13.80 -17.09 9.29
CA SER A 422 14.05 -17.29 7.86
C SER A 422 13.91 -15.98 7.08
N LEU A 423 12.88 -15.18 7.38
CA LEU A 423 12.63 -13.88 6.76
C LEU A 423 13.69 -12.84 7.16
N ALA A 424 14.11 -12.82 8.42
CA ALA A 424 15.20 -11.96 8.88
C ALA A 424 16.50 -12.31 8.15
N ARG A 425 16.77 -13.61 7.96
CA ARG A 425 17.91 -14.07 7.16
C ARG A 425 17.79 -13.64 5.70
N TRP A 426 16.64 -13.80 5.08
CA TRP A 426 16.39 -13.34 3.71
C TRP A 426 16.64 -11.84 3.55
N THR A 427 16.07 -11.03 4.45
CA THR A 427 16.22 -9.56 4.42
C THR A 427 17.66 -9.11 4.66
N SER A 428 18.46 -9.90 5.39
CA SER A 428 19.90 -9.63 5.55
C SER A 428 20.72 -9.90 4.27
N LEU A 429 20.14 -10.59 3.27
CA LEU A 429 20.83 -10.98 2.04
C LEU A 429 20.39 -10.17 0.83
N THR A 430 19.12 -9.75 0.77
CA THR A 430 18.55 -9.05 -0.39
C THR A 430 17.39 -8.13 0.05
N PRO A 431 17.15 -6.98 -0.62
CA PRO A 431 15.99 -6.13 -0.35
C PRO A 431 14.66 -6.86 -0.63
N GLY A 432 13.59 -6.44 0.06
CA GLY A 432 12.23 -6.96 -0.18
C GLY A 432 11.61 -7.71 0.99
N MET A 433 11.53 -7.07 2.16
CA MET A 433 10.75 -7.61 3.29
C MET A 433 9.25 -7.51 3.00
N GLN A 434 8.63 -8.63 2.59
CA GLN A 434 7.22 -8.68 2.21
C GLN A 434 6.40 -9.61 3.13
N GLY A 435 5.20 -9.18 3.51
CA GLY A 435 4.29 -9.93 4.39
C GLY A 435 3.83 -11.28 3.84
N ARG A 436 3.67 -11.39 2.52
CA ARG A 436 3.29 -12.67 1.87
C ARG A 436 4.29 -13.79 2.11
N LEU A 437 5.56 -13.48 2.39
CA LEU A 437 6.59 -14.48 2.71
C LEU A 437 6.32 -15.21 4.04
N LEU A 438 5.42 -14.69 4.88
CA LEU A 438 4.93 -15.35 6.10
C LEU A 438 3.70 -16.23 5.87
N PHE A 439 3.15 -16.30 4.66
CA PHE A 439 1.96 -17.12 4.38
C PHE A 439 2.14 -18.63 4.58
N PRO A 440 3.33 -19.24 4.43
CA PRO A 440 3.54 -20.61 4.90
C PRO A 440 3.21 -20.82 6.40
N ALA A 441 3.22 -19.75 7.20
CA ALA A 441 2.77 -19.72 8.60
C ALA A 441 1.38 -19.10 8.81
N ILE A 442 0.59 -18.82 7.77
CA ILE A 442 -0.75 -18.20 7.90
C ILE A 442 -1.66 -19.00 8.82
N TRP A 443 -1.60 -20.33 8.77
CA TRP A 443 -2.36 -21.21 9.67
C TRP A 443 -1.97 -20.99 11.14
N ALA A 444 -0.70 -20.78 11.43
CA ALA A 444 -0.20 -20.58 12.79
C ALA A 444 -0.54 -19.18 13.30
N ILE A 445 -0.35 -18.16 12.44
CA ILE A 445 -0.63 -16.76 12.76
C ILE A 445 -2.12 -16.60 13.07
N THR A 446 -3.00 -17.05 12.18
CA THR A 446 -4.45 -16.90 12.35
C THR A 446 -4.99 -17.69 13.53
N VAL A 447 -4.45 -18.89 13.82
CA VAL A 447 -4.78 -19.66 15.02
C VAL A 447 -4.47 -18.85 16.28
N ILE A 448 -3.28 -18.26 16.36
CA ILE A 448 -2.86 -17.49 17.54
C ILE A 448 -3.69 -16.23 17.70
N LEU A 449 -3.94 -15.49 16.62
CA LEU A 449 -4.73 -14.27 16.67
C LEU A 449 -6.15 -14.55 17.14
N ILE A 450 -6.83 -15.54 16.56
CA ILE A 450 -8.19 -15.90 16.98
C ILE A 450 -8.22 -16.51 18.38
N TRP A 451 -7.23 -17.33 18.75
CA TRP A 451 -7.14 -17.86 20.12
C TRP A 451 -7.06 -16.72 21.12
N GLY A 452 -6.08 -15.82 20.95
CA GLY A 452 -5.86 -14.69 21.85
C GLY A 452 -7.08 -13.77 21.92
N TRP A 453 -7.68 -13.45 20.77
CA TRP A 453 -8.91 -12.68 20.70
C TRP A 453 -10.08 -13.33 21.46
N SER A 454 -10.21 -14.66 21.40
CA SER A 454 -11.28 -15.39 22.08
C SER A 454 -11.18 -15.29 23.61
N ARG A 455 -9.98 -15.03 24.17
CA ARG A 455 -9.75 -15.03 25.62
C ARG A 455 -10.41 -13.88 26.35
N TRP A 456 -10.77 -12.81 25.65
CA TRP A 456 -11.48 -11.67 26.23
C TRP A 456 -12.88 -12.02 26.76
N LEU A 457 -13.52 -13.02 26.16
CA LEU A 457 -14.86 -13.51 26.54
C LEU A 457 -14.87 -14.46 27.74
N ASP A 458 -13.72 -14.99 28.14
CA ASP A 458 -13.64 -15.91 29.26
C ASP A 458 -13.81 -15.08 30.54
N ALA A 459 -14.99 -15.16 31.16
CA ALA A 459 -15.51 -14.30 32.23
C ALA A 459 -14.66 -14.15 33.50
N HIS A 460 -13.47 -14.74 33.53
CA HIS A 460 -12.45 -14.51 34.54
C HIS A 460 -11.48 -13.36 34.18
N THR A 461 -11.60 -12.74 32.99
CA THR A 461 -10.89 -11.52 32.57
C THR A 461 -11.36 -10.27 33.29
N LEU A 462 -12.66 -10.17 33.55
CA LEU A 462 -13.31 -9.02 34.20
C LEU A 462 -13.55 -9.30 35.68
N GLY A 463 -12.49 -9.52 36.47
CA GLY A 463 -12.45 -9.28 37.93
C GLY A 463 -13.51 -9.89 38.86
N ALA A 464 -14.45 -10.74 38.43
CA ALA A 464 -15.49 -11.28 39.31
C ALA A 464 -15.08 -12.66 39.85
N GLN A 465 -14.35 -12.67 40.96
CA GLN A 465 -14.24 -13.87 41.79
C GLN A 465 -15.56 -14.12 42.54
N PRO A 466 -16.22 -15.29 42.43
CA PRO A 466 -17.43 -15.61 43.19
C PRO A 466 -17.18 -15.97 44.67
N GLY A 467 -16.19 -15.36 45.34
CA GLY A 467 -15.77 -15.82 46.67
C GLY A 467 -14.87 -14.92 47.52
N MET A 468 -14.53 -13.71 47.09
CA MET A 468 -13.93 -12.74 48.02
C MET A 468 -15.03 -11.99 48.75
N THR A 469 -15.51 -12.57 49.86
CA THR A 469 -16.14 -11.80 50.93
C THR A 469 -15.10 -10.84 51.50
N VAL A 470 -15.15 -9.58 51.10
CA VAL A 470 -14.52 -8.49 51.82
C VAL A 470 -15.30 -8.32 53.12
N ALA A 471 -14.71 -8.74 54.24
CA ALA A 471 -15.28 -8.63 55.58
C ALA A 471 -15.18 -7.20 56.16
N TRP A 472 -15.45 -6.17 55.34
CA TRP A 472 -15.41 -4.78 55.78
C TRP A 472 -16.41 -3.91 55.02
N LEU A 473 -17.69 -4.25 55.11
CA LEU A 473 -18.85 -3.35 55.08
C LEU A 473 -20.13 -4.20 55.12
N GLY A 474 -21.12 -3.68 55.84
CA GLY A 474 -22.28 -4.42 56.36
C GLY A 474 -23.06 -5.30 55.38
N GLN A 475 -23.67 -6.30 56.00
CA GLN A 475 -24.58 -7.31 55.46
C GLN A 475 -25.62 -6.76 54.46
N ARG A 476 -25.41 -7.00 53.15
CA ARG A 476 -26.46 -7.46 52.20
C ARG A 476 -25.81 -8.25 51.06
N PRO A 477 -26.12 -9.54 50.87
CA PRO A 477 -25.60 -10.31 49.75
C PRO A 477 -26.32 -9.88 48.47
N VAL A 478 -25.77 -8.91 47.75
CA VAL A 478 -26.11 -8.76 46.33
C VAL A 478 -25.49 -9.97 45.64
N ARG A 479 -26.32 -10.96 45.30
CA ARG A 479 -25.95 -12.02 44.38
C ARG A 479 -25.54 -11.36 43.07
N ALA A 480 -24.24 -11.16 42.86
CA ALA A 480 -23.66 -10.89 41.56
C ALA A 480 -23.85 -12.15 40.70
N ALA A 481 -25.09 -12.37 40.25
CA ALA A 481 -25.45 -13.36 39.28
C ALA A 481 -24.66 -13.03 38.00
N GLY A 482 -23.79 -13.97 37.62
CA GLY A 482 -22.76 -13.74 36.63
C GLY A 482 -23.27 -13.30 35.27
N TRP A 483 -22.66 -12.23 34.77
CA TRP A 483 -22.58 -11.90 33.34
C TRP A 483 -22.05 -13.09 32.51
N SER A 484 -21.29 -13.99 33.14
CA SER A 484 -20.75 -15.23 32.56
C SER A 484 -21.79 -16.29 32.18
N ARG A 485 -22.96 -16.30 32.84
CA ARG A 485 -24.08 -17.19 32.47
C ARG A 485 -25.01 -16.57 31.43
N TRP A 486 -24.85 -15.28 31.13
CA TRP A 486 -25.74 -14.51 30.25
C TRP A 486 -25.22 -14.36 28.81
N LEU A 487 -23.92 -14.60 28.57
CA LEU A 487 -23.39 -14.67 27.21
C LEU A 487 -23.75 -16.02 26.58
N SER A 488 -24.97 -16.09 26.03
CA SER A 488 -25.41 -17.18 25.16
C SER A 488 -24.36 -17.47 24.08
N GLY A 489 -24.38 -18.68 23.52
CA GLY A 489 -23.48 -19.03 22.41
C GLY A 489 -23.49 -18.00 21.28
N ARG A 490 -24.60 -17.26 21.07
CA ARG A 490 -24.68 -16.20 20.06
C ARG A 490 -23.66 -15.08 20.27
N TRP A 491 -23.47 -14.59 21.50
CA TRP A 491 -22.54 -13.49 21.79
C TRP A 491 -21.07 -13.87 21.57
N ARG A 492 -20.69 -15.11 21.89
CA ARG A 492 -19.34 -15.60 21.59
C ARG A 492 -19.06 -15.62 20.08
N SER A 493 -20.05 -16.00 19.27
CA SER A 493 -19.91 -15.95 17.81
C SER A 493 -19.83 -14.51 17.30
N LEU A 494 -20.65 -13.60 17.83
CA LEU A 494 -20.61 -12.18 17.45
C LEU A 494 -19.25 -11.54 17.76
N TRP A 495 -18.67 -11.85 18.93
CA TRP A 495 -17.35 -11.36 19.29
C TRP A 495 -16.24 -11.90 18.39
N LEU A 496 -16.25 -13.20 18.07
CA LEU A 496 -15.30 -13.76 17.09
C LEU A 496 -15.48 -13.16 15.69
N ALA A 497 -16.71 -12.78 15.33
CA ALA A 497 -17.01 -12.14 14.06
C ALA A 497 -16.60 -10.66 14.00
N LEU A 498 -16.46 -9.97 15.15
CA LEU A 498 -16.19 -8.53 15.22
C LEU A 498 -14.97 -8.07 14.40
N PRO A 499 -13.79 -8.72 14.45
CA PRO A 499 -12.66 -8.35 13.59
C PRO A 499 -12.78 -8.90 12.16
N ILE A 500 -13.60 -9.93 11.94
CA ILE A 500 -13.67 -10.68 10.68
C ILE A 500 -14.62 -10.00 9.68
N VAL A 501 -15.78 -9.51 10.15
CA VAL A 501 -16.78 -8.89 9.26
C VAL A 501 -16.24 -7.61 8.60
N PRO A 502 -15.64 -6.65 9.33
CA PRO A 502 -15.04 -5.47 8.70
C PRO A 502 -13.92 -5.85 7.73
N LEU A 503 -13.09 -6.84 8.08
CA LEU A 503 -12.03 -7.33 7.20
C LEU A 503 -12.59 -7.95 5.91
N ALA A 504 -13.67 -8.73 6.01
CA ALA A 504 -14.38 -9.27 4.85
C ALA A 504 -14.99 -8.17 3.97
N MET A 505 -15.54 -7.10 4.58
CA MET A 505 -16.01 -5.93 3.83
C MET A 505 -14.86 -5.24 3.11
N VAL A 506 -13.71 -5.05 3.76
CA VAL A 506 -12.50 -4.51 3.11
C VAL A 506 -12.10 -5.40 1.93
N ALA A 507 -12.04 -6.72 2.09
CA ALA A 507 -11.74 -7.66 1.01
C ALA A 507 -12.73 -7.57 -0.16
N VAL A 508 -14.01 -7.30 0.08
CA VAL A 508 -15.01 -7.11 -0.99
C VAL A 508 -14.83 -5.76 -1.70
N ILE A 509 -14.48 -4.71 -0.96
CA ILE A 509 -14.41 -3.33 -1.47
C ILE A 509 -13.11 -3.06 -2.25
N VAL A 510 -11.99 -3.64 -1.79
CA VAL A 510 -10.63 -3.40 -2.32
C VAL A 510 -10.53 -3.50 -3.85
N PRO A 511 -11.05 -4.55 -4.52
CA PRO A 511 -10.96 -4.65 -5.98
C PRO A 511 -11.53 -3.42 -6.68
N PHE A 512 -12.66 -2.92 -6.21
CA PHE A 512 -13.40 -1.87 -6.89
C PHE A 512 -12.99 -0.45 -6.47
N ALA A 513 -12.55 -0.27 -5.22
CA ALA A 513 -12.21 1.04 -4.68
C ALA A 513 -10.71 1.38 -4.72
N VAL A 514 -9.84 0.37 -4.87
CA VAL A 514 -8.37 0.56 -4.79
C VAL A 514 -7.68 0.01 -6.02
N ILE A 515 -7.88 -1.28 -6.34
CA ILE A 515 -7.17 -1.94 -7.44
C ILE A 515 -7.62 -1.38 -8.78
N ARG A 516 -8.91 -1.53 -9.14
CA ARG A 516 -9.42 -1.11 -10.44
C ARG A 516 -9.14 0.37 -10.74
N PRO A 517 -9.41 1.34 -9.85
CA PRO A 517 -9.19 2.75 -10.15
C PRO A 517 -7.72 3.11 -10.38
N ALA A 518 -6.78 2.39 -9.76
CA ALA A 518 -5.36 2.65 -9.91
C ALA A 518 -4.80 2.30 -11.31
N TYR A 519 -5.54 1.49 -12.08
CA TYR A 519 -5.16 1.02 -13.41
C TYR A 519 -6.12 1.51 -14.51
N GLN A 520 -7.03 2.44 -14.19
CA GLN A 520 -7.99 2.96 -15.17
C GLN A 520 -7.30 3.89 -16.16
N LYS A 521 -7.58 3.65 -17.45
CA LYS A 521 -7.26 4.58 -18.53
C LYS A 521 -7.99 5.93 -18.31
N PRO A 522 -7.43 7.06 -18.76
CA PRO A 522 -8.07 8.35 -18.65
C PRO A 522 -9.40 8.38 -19.42
N PRO A 523 -10.40 9.17 -18.97
CA PRO A 523 -11.65 9.32 -19.70
C PRO A 523 -11.42 9.88 -21.11
N LEU A 524 -12.17 9.35 -22.07
CA LEU A 524 -12.23 9.84 -23.44
C LEU A 524 -13.54 10.60 -23.65
N ILE A 525 -13.47 11.81 -24.19
CA ILE A 525 -14.63 12.64 -24.49
C ILE A 525 -14.60 13.14 -25.94
N ALA A 526 -15.75 13.61 -26.42
CA ALA A 526 -15.85 14.29 -27.71
C ALA A 526 -15.28 15.73 -27.60
N PRO A 527 -14.71 16.30 -28.69
CA PRO A 527 -14.12 17.64 -28.67
C PRO A 527 -15.04 18.77 -28.18
N ASP A 528 -16.34 18.68 -28.48
CA ASP A 528 -17.35 19.64 -28.07
C ASP A 528 -17.75 19.52 -26.58
N ALA A 529 -17.43 18.39 -25.94
CA ALA A 529 -17.73 18.11 -24.54
C ALA A 529 -16.71 18.69 -23.55
N VAL A 530 -15.64 19.35 -24.02
CA VAL A 530 -14.68 20.04 -23.13
C VAL A 530 -15.40 21.15 -22.34
N PRO A 531 -15.34 21.14 -20.98
CA PRO A 531 -16.05 22.11 -20.15
C PRO A 531 -15.67 23.55 -20.47
N LEU A 532 -16.65 24.46 -20.54
CA LEU A 532 -16.42 25.87 -20.90
C LEU A 532 -15.38 26.55 -19.98
N ALA A 533 -15.41 26.25 -18.68
CA ALA A 533 -14.46 26.79 -17.70
C ALA A 533 -13.01 26.30 -17.88
N ALA A 534 -12.80 25.20 -18.62
CA ALA A 534 -11.48 24.64 -18.88
C ALA A 534 -10.95 25.02 -20.28
N ARG A 535 -11.75 25.66 -21.15
CA ARG A 535 -11.33 25.95 -22.53
C ARG A 535 -10.25 27.03 -22.55
N LEU A 536 -9.21 26.78 -23.35
CA LEU A 536 -8.08 27.68 -23.56
C LEU A 536 -7.86 27.92 -25.06
N PRO A 537 -7.09 28.95 -25.45
CA PRO A 537 -6.59 29.06 -26.81
C PRO A 537 -5.88 27.76 -27.22
N VAL A 538 -6.21 27.27 -28.41
CA VAL A 538 -5.68 25.99 -28.89
C VAL A 538 -4.18 26.10 -29.13
N VAL A 539 -3.40 25.18 -28.57
CA VAL A 539 -1.97 25.05 -28.84
C VAL A 539 -1.71 23.65 -29.40
N GLN A 540 -1.19 23.59 -30.62
CA GLN A 540 -0.86 22.33 -31.30
C GLN A 540 0.55 21.89 -30.94
N HIS A 541 0.77 20.60 -30.68
CA HIS A 541 2.08 19.99 -30.46
C HIS A 541 2.37 19.02 -31.60
N GLY A 542 3.39 19.33 -32.41
CA GLY A 542 3.66 18.63 -33.66
C GLY A 542 2.44 18.63 -34.60
N ASP A 543 2.22 17.53 -35.30
CA ASP A 543 1.02 17.31 -36.15
C ASP A 543 0.00 16.38 -35.46
N GLN A 544 0.31 15.91 -34.25
CA GLN A 544 -0.38 14.77 -33.63
C GLN A 544 -1.45 15.16 -32.62
N VAL A 545 -1.29 16.26 -31.88
CA VAL A 545 -2.17 16.59 -30.75
C VAL A 545 -2.32 18.09 -30.56
N ALA A 546 -3.50 18.51 -30.08
CA ALA A 546 -3.75 19.87 -29.62
C ALA A 546 -4.19 19.91 -28.15
N CYS A 547 -3.71 20.90 -27.41
CA CYS A 547 -4.20 21.27 -26.09
C CYS A 547 -5.36 22.24 -26.24
N ASN A 548 -6.57 21.81 -25.87
CA ASN A 548 -7.79 22.62 -26.02
C ASN A 548 -8.34 23.13 -24.69
N GLY A 549 -7.73 22.70 -23.59
CA GLY A 549 -8.16 23.11 -22.26
C GLY A 549 -7.25 22.62 -21.14
N GLY A 550 -7.38 23.30 -20.01
CA GLY A 550 -6.56 23.11 -18.82
C GLY A 550 -7.30 23.57 -17.57
N MET A 551 -7.08 22.87 -16.46
CA MET A 551 -7.66 23.23 -15.17
C MET A 551 -6.73 22.82 -14.03
N ILE A 552 -6.63 23.66 -13.00
CA ILE A 552 -5.81 23.40 -11.81
C ILE A 552 -6.74 23.34 -10.61
N GLU A 553 -6.73 22.21 -9.89
CA GLU A 553 -7.62 21.96 -8.75
C GLU A 553 -6.84 21.45 -7.53
N PRO A 554 -6.90 22.15 -6.38
CA PRO A 554 -7.39 23.53 -6.22
C PRO A 554 -6.50 24.56 -6.95
N ASP A 555 -7.04 25.74 -7.27
CA ASP A 555 -6.31 26.87 -7.88
C ASP A 555 -5.50 27.69 -6.85
N THR A 556 -5.56 27.30 -5.58
CA THR A 556 -4.76 27.79 -4.46
C THR A 556 -4.10 26.63 -3.74
N ALA A 557 -2.85 26.78 -3.31
CA ALA A 557 -2.13 25.76 -2.55
C ALA A 557 -1.16 26.38 -1.55
N HIS A 558 -0.69 25.59 -0.58
CA HIS A 558 0.44 25.92 0.28
C HIS A 558 1.68 25.08 -0.08
N PRO A 559 2.90 25.52 0.27
CA PRO A 559 4.09 24.69 0.13
C PRO A 559 3.92 23.32 0.81
N GLY A 560 4.19 22.24 0.07
CA GLY A 560 4.01 20.86 0.53
C GLY A 560 2.70 20.20 0.06
N ASP A 561 1.72 20.99 -0.37
CA ASP A 561 0.45 20.48 -0.91
C ASP A 561 0.65 19.80 -2.28
N THR A 562 -0.35 19.02 -2.67
CA THR A 562 -0.43 18.43 -4.02
C THR A 562 -1.64 19.01 -4.73
N VAL A 563 -1.41 19.52 -5.94
CA VAL A 563 -2.45 20.05 -6.84
C VAL A 563 -2.64 19.12 -8.02
N TRP A 564 -3.84 19.11 -8.60
CA TRP A 564 -4.14 18.36 -9.81
C TRP A 564 -4.18 19.28 -11.00
N VAL A 565 -3.38 18.99 -12.02
CA VAL A 565 -3.45 19.66 -13.33
C VAL A 565 -4.18 18.72 -14.29
N THR A 566 -5.36 19.14 -14.75
CA THR A 566 -6.14 18.41 -15.76
C THR A 566 -5.91 19.06 -17.11
N VAL A 567 -5.56 18.27 -18.12
CA VAL A 567 -5.30 18.74 -19.49
C VAL A 567 -6.19 17.99 -20.47
N TYR A 568 -6.75 18.72 -21.44
CA TYR A 568 -7.64 18.18 -22.47
C TYR A 568 -6.89 18.10 -23.80
N TRP A 569 -6.44 16.90 -24.15
CA TRP A 569 -5.64 16.63 -25.34
C TRP A 569 -6.52 16.13 -26.49
N GLN A 570 -6.75 16.95 -27.52
CA GLN A 570 -7.41 16.50 -28.74
C GLN A 570 -6.40 15.82 -29.66
N VAL A 571 -6.65 14.55 -29.97
CA VAL A 571 -5.80 13.75 -30.86
C VAL A 571 -6.15 14.08 -32.33
N LEU A 572 -5.16 14.53 -33.08
CA LEU A 572 -5.29 14.94 -34.49
C LEU A 572 -4.80 13.84 -35.44
N ALA A 573 -3.70 13.17 -35.10
CA ALA A 573 -3.09 12.10 -35.88
C ALA A 573 -2.49 11.02 -34.97
N PRO A 574 -2.28 9.78 -35.45
CA PRO A 574 -1.68 8.71 -34.64
C PRO A 574 -0.23 9.05 -34.27
N PHE A 575 0.21 8.52 -33.13
CA PHE A 575 1.60 8.60 -32.69
C PHE A 575 2.37 7.34 -33.07
N GLU A 576 3.59 7.50 -33.57
CA GLU A 576 4.52 6.40 -33.88
C GLU A 576 5.40 6.01 -32.67
N ARG A 577 5.46 6.86 -31.64
CA ARG A 577 6.28 6.70 -30.44
C ARG A 577 5.49 7.10 -29.20
N ASP A 578 5.92 6.58 -28.05
CA ASP A 578 5.36 6.98 -26.76
C ASP A 578 6.04 8.25 -26.26
N TYR A 579 5.24 9.29 -26.04
CA TYR A 579 5.70 10.55 -25.47
C TYR A 579 5.32 10.64 -23.99
N THR A 580 6.21 11.26 -23.22
CA THR A 580 5.96 11.65 -21.83
C THR A 580 5.41 13.06 -21.83
N VAL A 581 4.35 13.30 -21.05
CA VAL A 581 3.86 14.66 -20.80
C VAL A 581 4.58 15.22 -19.59
N PHE A 582 5.08 16.44 -19.71
CA PHE A 582 5.55 17.21 -18.57
C PHE A 582 4.50 18.24 -18.15
N VAL A 583 4.49 18.54 -16.86
CA VAL A 583 3.76 19.66 -16.26
C VAL A 583 4.75 20.43 -15.40
N HIS A 584 5.06 21.67 -15.77
CA HIS A 584 6.00 22.51 -15.05
C HIS A 584 5.28 23.72 -14.46
N PHE A 585 5.44 23.92 -13.14
CA PHE A 585 5.10 25.17 -12.50
C PHE A 585 6.32 26.09 -12.48
N THR A 586 6.23 27.25 -13.11
CA THR A 586 7.29 28.27 -13.10
C THR A 586 6.84 29.53 -12.37
N ASP A 587 7.77 30.18 -11.67
CA ASP A 587 7.53 31.49 -11.07
C ASP A 587 7.59 32.62 -12.13
N HIS A 588 7.34 33.86 -11.68
CA HIS A 588 7.38 35.06 -12.54
C HIS A 588 8.74 35.31 -13.25
N ALA A 589 9.83 34.73 -12.74
CA ALA A 589 11.18 34.88 -13.28
C ALA A 589 11.52 33.72 -14.22
N GLY A 590 10.55 32.84 -14.50
CA GLY A 590 10.72 31.65 -15.34
C GLY A 590 11.45 30.50 -14.66
N ARG A 591 11.65 30.54 -13.34
CA ARG A 591 12.32 29.45 -12.61
C ARG A 591 11.33 28.33 -12.30
N GLY A 592 11.72 27.09 -12.53
CA GLY A 592 10.93 25.90 -12.17
C GLY A 592 10.78 25.77 -10.66
N VAL A 593 9.54 25.64 -10.19
CA VAL A 593 9.17 25.48 -8.77
C VAL A 593 8.73 24.05 -8.48
N ALA A 594 7.95 23.45 -9.37
CA ALA A 594 7.48 22.07 -9.23
C ALA A 594 7.29 21.45 -10.62
N GLU A 595 7.48 20.14 -10.72
CA GLU A 595 7.31 19.41 -11.97
C GLU A 595 6.63 18.05 -11.74
N ALA A 596 5.98 17.56 -12.78
CA ALA A 596 5.54 16.18 -12.89
C ALA A 596 5.77 15.70 -14.33
N GLY A 597 6.14 14.43 -14.49
CA GLY A 597 6.34 13.78 -15.77
C GLY A 597 5.80 12.36 -15.74
N SER A 598 5.03 11.97 -16.75
CA SER A 598 4.45 10.63 -16.86
C SER A 598 4.03 10.36 -18.31
N TRP A 599 4.00 9.09 -18.71
CA TRP A 599 3.17 8.74 -19.86
C TRP A 599 1.70 9.09 -19.56
N PRO A 600 0.90 9.44 -20.57
CA PRO A 600 -0.45 9.86 -20.32
C PRO A 600 -1.31 8.85 -19.55
N GLY A 601 -2.31 9.34 -18.82
CA GLY A 601 -3.13 8.51 -17.95
C GLY A 601 -2.37 8.04 -16.71
N SER A 602 -1.45 8.86 -16.19
CA SER A 602 -0.56 8.48 -15.08
C SER A 602 0.18 7.15 -15.32
N GLY A 603 0.70 6.93 -16.54
CA GLY A 603 1.44 5.74 -16.93
C GLY A 603 0.61 4.67 -17.66
N SER A 604 -0.72 4.74 -17.60
CA SER A 604 -1.61 3.67 -18.07
C SER A 604 -1.99 3.75 -19.55
N TYR A 605 -1.80 4.89 -20.21
CA TYR A 605 -2.32 5.12 -21.56
C TYR A 605 -1.32 5.86 -22.47
N PRO A 606 -0.21 5.20 -22.86
CA PRO A 606 0.80 5.78 -23.74
C PRO A 606 0.23 6.32 -25.06
N THR A 607 0.90 7.31 -25.66
CA THR A 607 0.40 8.03 -26.84
C THR A 607 0.18 7.15 -28.06
N ARG A 608 0.90 6.02 -28.22
CA ARG A 608 0.64 5.07 -29.32
C ARG A 608 -0.72 4.40 -29.25
N LEU A 609 -1.38 4.39 -28.10
CA LEU A 609 -2.75 3.85 -27.95
C LEU A 609 -3.83 4.86 -28.32
N TRP A 610 -3.46 6.13 -28.57
CA TRP A 610 -4.42 7.20 -28.77
C TRP A 610 -5.08 7.13 -30.14
N GLN A 611 -6.39 7.36 -30.16
CA GLN A 611 -7.20 7.33 -31.38
C GLN A 611 -7.52 8.75 -31.86
N PRO A 612 -7.23 9.09 -33.13
CA PRO A 612 -7.58 10.38 -33.70
C PRO A 612 -9.07 10.73 -33.55
N GLY A 613 -9.37 12.01 -33.33
CA GLY A 613 -10.73 12.52 -33.15
C GLY A 613 -11.28 12.41 -31.72
N THR A 614 -10.52 11.86 -30.79
CA THR A 614 -10.88 11.81 -29.35
C THR A 614 -10.20 12.93 -28.56
N VAL A 615 -10.79 13.32 -27.44
CA VAL A 615 -10.12 14.15 -26.42
C VAL A 615 -9.80 13.29 -25.20
N ILE A 616 -8.54 13.27 -24.82
CA ILE A 616 -8.06 12.60 -23.60
C ILE A 616 -8.15 13.59 -22.44
N VAL A 617 -8.88 13.21 -21.38
CA VAL A 617 -8.93 13.98 -20.13
C VAL A 617 -7.84 13.45 -19.20
N ASP A 618 -6.66 14.05 -19.26
CA ASP A 618 -5.51 13.57 -18.50
C ASP A 618 -5.27 14.39 -17.24
N ARG A 619 -4.83 13.73 -16.16
CA ARG A 619 -4.70 14.33 -14.83
C ARG A 619 -3.35 14.03 -14.23
N TYR A 620 -2.64 15.09 -13.82
CA TYR A 620 -1.30 15.02 -13.27
C TYR A 620 -1.29 15.54 -11.83
N PRO A 621 -0.89 14.70 -10.84
CA PRO A 621 -0.65 15.17 -9.49
C PRO A 621 0.73 15.87 -9.44
N VAL A 622 0.75 17.15 -9.08
CA VAL A 622 1.99 17.91 -8.93
C VAL A 622 2.16 18.31 -7.47
N ARG A 623 3.26 17.85 -6.84
CA ARG A 623 3.57 18.18 -5.45
C ARG A 623 4.41 19.45 -5.39
N ILE A 624 3.90 20.47 -4.71
CA ILE A 624 4.65 21.70 -4.48
C ILE A 624 5.71 21.45 -3.39
N PRO A 625 6.99 21.80 -3.60
CA PRO A 625 8.01 21.64 -2.57
C PRO A 625 7.66 22.40 -1.29
N GLY A 626 7.94 21.79 -0.13
CA GLY A 626 7.69 22.42 1.18
C GLY A 626 8.48 23.71 1.43
N GLY A 627 9.58 23.92 0.68
CA GLY A 627 10.40 25.15 0.72
C GLY A 627 10.10 26.13 -0.41
N ALA A 628 9.04 25.94 -1.18
CA ALA A 628 8.67 26.85 -2.27
C ALA A 628 8.38 28.26 -1.71
N ALA A 629 8.91 29.29 -2.39
CA ALA A 629 8.71 30.67 -2.00
C ALA A 629 7.23 31.05 -2.14
N ALA A 630 6.64 31.57 -1.07
CA ALA A 630 5.25 31.99 -1.01
C ALA A 630 5.13 33.34 -0.26
N PRO A 631 4.21 34.24 -0.66
CA PRO A 631 3.28 34.10 -1.77
C PRO A 631 3.97 34.10 -3.16
N SER A 632 3.45 33.31 -4.11
CA SER A 632 3.94 33.30 -5.51
C SER A 632 2.89 32.82 -6.50
N LEU A 633 2.66 33.57 -7.58
CA LEU A 633 1.75 33.17 -8.67
C LEU A 633 2.51 32.33 -9.69
N LEU A 634 2.24 31.03 -9.70
CA LEU A 634 2.92 30.08 -10.56
C LEU A 634 2.15 29.89 -11.87
N ARG A 635 2.85 29.85 -13.00
CA ARG A 635 2.30 29.48 -14.30
C ARG A 635 2.48 27.98 -14.52
N ALA A 636 1.45 27.29 -15.00
CA ALA A 636 1.54 25.88 -15.38
C ALA A 636 1.74 25.74 -16.89
N ASP A 637 2.90 25.23 -17.30
CA ASP A 637 3.26 24.90 -18.67
C ASP A 637 3.20 23.39 -18.88
N VAL A 638 2.74 22.95 -20.05
CA VAL A 638 2.67 21.52 -20.42
C VAL A 638 3.27 21.27 -21.80
N GLY A 639 3.65 20.02 -22.05
CA GLY A 639 4.09 19.60 -23.37
C GLY A 639 4.54 18.16 -23.39
N PHE A 640 5.07 17.73 -24.54
CA PHE A 640 5.49 16.35 -24.76
C PHE A 640 6.99 16.25 -25.00
N PHE A 641 7.59 15.16 -24.54
CA PHE A 641 8.96 14.81 -24.85
C PHE A 641 9.18 13.31 -24.93
N ILE A 642 10.26 12.89 -25.60
CA ILE A 642 10.65 11.48 -25.69
C ILE A 642 11.59 11.15 -24.53
N TRP A 643 11.26 10.15 -23.71
CA TRP A 643 12.13 9.64 -22.65
C TRP A 643 13.06 8.55 -23.18
N PRO A 644 14.35 8.47 -22.77
CA PRO A 644 15.07 9.38 -21.87
C PRO A 644 15.80 10.53 -22.59
N ASP A 645 15.69 10.62 -23.92
CA ASP A 645 16.44 11.58 -24.73
C ASP A 645 16.03 13.05 -24.52
N GLU A 646 14.91 13.29 -23.83
CA GLU A 646 14.31 14.59 -23.50
C GLU A 646 14.04 15.50 -24.71
N GLN A 647 13.92 14.89 -25.90
CA GLN A 647 13.57 15.62 -27.12
C GLN A 647 12.11 16.10 -27.05
N LEU A 648 11.93 17.43 -26.98
CA LEU A 648 10.62 18.08 -26.94
C LEU A 648 9.88 17.97 -28.27
N LEU A 649 8.57 17.75 -28.20
CA LEU A 649 7.66 17.97 -29.31
C LEU A 649 7.34 19.48 -29.37
N PRO A 650 7.62 20.17 -30.48
CA PRO A 650 7.44 21.61 -30.57
C PRO A 650 5.95 21.98 -30.52
N SER A 651 5.65 23.14 -29.93
CA SER A 651 4.29 23.68 -29.77
C SER A 651 4.09 24.99 -30.53
N PHE A 652 2.92 25.12 -31.17
CA PHE A 652 2.57 26.22 -32.06
C PHE A 652 1.14 26.71 -31.81
N ALA A 653 0.93 28.02 -31.95
CA ALA A 653 -0.40 28.60 -32.05
C ALA A 653 -1.02 28.25 -33.42
N PRO A 654 -2.36 28.42 -33.60
CA PRO A 654 -3.03 28.07 -34.87
C PRO A 654 -2.54 28.86 -36.08
N ASN A 655 -1.86 29.98 -35.86
CA ASN A 655 -1.23 30.80 -36.89
C ASN A 655 0.19 30.31 -37.28
N GLY A 656 0.72 29.28 -36.62
CA GLY A 656 2.04 28.70 -36.86
C GLY A 656 3.17 29.25 -35.98
N ASP A 657 2.92 30.24 -35.14
CA ASP A 657 3.95 30.82 -34.28
C ASP A 657 4.28 29.89 -33.12
N ALA A 658 5.56 29.72 -32.82
CA ALA A 658 6.01 28.96 -31.65
C ALA A 658 5.47 29.61 -30.37
N THR A 659 4.77 28.84 -29.54
CA THR A 659 4.13 29.35 -28.32
C THR A 659 4.14 28.32 -27.19
N PRO A 660 4.39 28.72 -25.92
CA PRO A 660 4.23 27.83 -24.79
C PRO A 660 2.78 27.38 -24.62
N SER A 661 2.58 26.11 -24.25
CA SER A 661 1.26 25.57 -23.93
C SER A 661 0.95 25.79 -22.45
N VAL A 662 0.39 26.95 -22.11
CA VAL A 662 0.02 27.33 -20.73
C VAL A 662 -1.39 26.82 -20.42
N VAL A 663 -1.54 26.07 -19.32
CA VAL A 663 -2.83 25.45 -18.92
C VAL A 663 -3.52 26.13 -17.72
N GLY A 664 -2.86 27.07 -17.07
CA GLY A 664 -3.44 27.83 -15.97
C GLY A 664 -2.40 28.50 -15.08
N ARG A 665 -2.87 29.09 -13.98
CA ARG A 665 -2.03 29.66 -12.92
C ARG A 665 -2.46 29.14 -11.55
N LEU A 666 -1.48 28.91 -10.68
CA LEU A 666 -1.67 28.46 -9.31
C LEU A 666 -1.23 29.56 -8.34
N ARG A 667 -2.10 29.88 -7.40
CA ARG A 667 -1.80 30.82 -6.32
C ARG A 667 -1.17 30.08 -5.14
N LEU A 668 0.14 30.19 -5.00
CA LEU A 668 0.85 29.62 -3.86
C LEU A 668 0.77 30.58 -2.67
N LEU A 669 -0.04 30.22 -1.67
CA LEU A 669 -0.29 31.04 -0.49
C LEU A 669 0.77 30.78 0.59
N PRO A 670 1.22 31.82 1.32
CA PRO A 670 2.06 31.62 2.50
C PRO A 670 1.26 30.87 3.59
N GLY A 671 1.94 30.29 4.56
CA GLY A 671 1.29 29.80 5.78
C GLY A 671 0.53 30.93 6.50
N ARG A 672 -0.26 30.61 7.54
CA ARG A 672 -1.07 31.60 8.31
C ARG A 672 -0.27 32.88 8.60
N THR A 673 -0.59 33.95 7.89
CA THR A 673 0.01 35.27 8.10
C THR A 673 -0.72 35.98 9.23
N LYS A 674 0.03 36.46 10.23
CA LYS A 674 -0.53 37.41 11.21
C LYS A 674 -0.86 38.69 10.45
N ARG A 675 -2.02 39.30 10.70
CA ARG A 675 -2.35 40.62 10.13
C ARG A 675 -1.23 41.60 10.53
N PRO A 676 -0.66 42.34 9.57
CA PRO A 676 0.41 43.27 9.87
C PRO A 676 -0.09 44.39 10.80
N GLU A 677 0.81 44.86 11.66
CA GLU A 677 0.60 46.01 12.54
C GLU A 677 1.61 47.10 12.12
N PRO A 678 1.32 47.88 11.06
CA PRO A 678 2.24 48.92 10.59
C PRO A 678 2.53 49.95 11.69
N ALA A 679 3.76 50.46 11.72
CA ALA A 679 4.17 51.54 12.60
C ALA A 679 3.41 52.84 12.27
N HIS A 680 3.19 53.11 10.99
CA HIS A 680 2.38 54.24 10.52
C HIS A 680 1.09 53.72 9.90
N ARG A 681 -0.01 53.82 10.64
CA ARG A 681 -1.36 53.43 10.17
C ARG A 681 -1.97 54.53 9.33
N LEU A 682 -2.56 54.18 8.19
CA LEU A 682 -3.22 55.13 7.28
C LEU A 682 -4.71 54.82 7.13
N ASP A 683 -5.06 53.74 6.42
CA ASP A 683 -6.44 53.39 6.00
C ASP A 683 -6.98 54.29 4.86
N VAL A 684 -6.22 54.39 3.77
CA VAL A 684 -6.60 55.12 2.54
C VAL A 684 -7.09 54.15 1.47
N ARG A 685 -8.17 54.51 0.76
CA ARG A 685 -8.76 53.69 -0.31
C ARG A 685 -8.35 54.20 -1.69
N LEU A 686 -7.96 53.27 -2.55
CA LEU A 686 -7.68 53.49 -3.96
C LEU A 686 -8.80 52.79 -4.72
N ASP A 687 -9.63 53.60 -5.36
CA ASP A 687 -10.90 53.20 -5.95
C ASP A 687 -11.78 52.41 -4.95
N GLU A 688 -12.64 51.49 -5.41
CA GLU A 688 -13.39 50.56 -4.55
C GLU A 688 -12.65 49.24 -4.26
N ALA A 689 -11.45 49.03 -4.84
CA ALA A 689 -10.81 47.72 -4.92
C ALA A 689 -9.59 47.49 -4.00
N VAL A 690 -8.88 48.55 -3.60
CA VAL A 690 -7.62 48.42 -2.81
C VAL A 690 -7.58 49.39 -1.64
N ARG A 691 -6.97 48.95 -0.55
CA ARG A 691 -6.77 49.74 0.66
C ARG A 691 -5.31 49.71 1.11
N LEU A 692 -4.75 50.87 1.41
CA LEU A 692 -3.44 51.00 2.06
C LEU A 692 -3.64 51.07 3.58
N LEU A 693 -3.28 49.99 4.27
CA LEU A 693 -3.40 49.85 5.72
C LEU A 693 -2.37 50.71 6.47
N GLY A 694 -1.18 50.88 5.90
CA GLY A 694 -0.08 51.62 6.50
C GLY A 694 1.26 51.33 5.86
N TYR A 695 2.34 51.84 6.46
CA TYR A 695 3.71 51.67 5.97
C TYR A 695 4.76 51.71 7.10
N ASP A 696 5.92 51.14 6.81
CA ASP A 696 7.14 51.25 7.62
C ASP A 696 8.30 51.75 6.76
N LEU A 697 9.22 52.50 7.38
CA LEU A 697 10.43 53.01 6.74
C LEU A 697 11.67 52.40 7.38
N SER A 698 12.67 52.07 6.57
CA SER A 698 14.00 51.68 7.02
C SER A 698 15.06 52.40 6.18
N PRO A 699 15.92 53.25 6.78
CA PRO A 699 15.93 53.61 8.21
C PRO A 699 14.71 54.46 8.63
N THR A 700 14.41 54.51 9.93
CA THR A 700 13.31 55.32 10.50
C THR A 700 13.69 56.78 10.77
N GLY A 701 14.97 57.14 10.58
CA GLY A 701 15.52 58.48 10.79
C GLY A 701 16.04 59.11 9.49
N PRO A 702 16.91 60.13 9.57
CA PRO A 702 17.46 60.77 8.39
C PRO A 702 18.20 59.76 7.48
N VAL A 703 18.05 59.94 6.16
CA VAL A 703 18.66 59.08 5.14
C VAL A 703 19.83 59.83 4.51
N ALA A 704 21.01 59.22 4.47
CA ALA A 704 22.17 59.79 3.80
C ALA A 704 21.97 59.87 2.27
N SER A 705 22.53 60.89 1.64
CA SER A 705 22.66 60.94 0.18
C SER A 705 23.46 59.73 -0.34
N GLY A 706 22.97 59.07 -1.40
CA GLY A 706 23.54 57.82 -1.90
C GLY A 706 23.06 56.55 -1.19
N ALA A 707 22.27 56.65 -0.11
CA ALA A 707 21.76 55.48 0.62
C ALA A 707 20.40 54.99 0.09
N ASP A 708 20.04 53.77 0.47
CA ASP A 708 18.76 53.16 0.18
C ASP A 708 17.73 53.45 1.27
N LEU A 709 16.56 53.95 0.86
CA LEU A 709 15.36 53.99 1.68
C LEU A 709 14.46 52.80 1.32
N THR A 710 14.27 51.90 2.28
CA THR A 710 13.30 50.80 2.14
C THR A 710 11.93 51.24 2.66
N VAL A 711 10.93 51.20 1.79
CA VAL A 711 9.53 51.47 2.11
C VAL A 711 8.76 50.15 2.11
N THR A 712 8.26 49.74 3.27
CA THR A 712 7.38 48.57 3.39
C THR A 712 5.93 49.04 3.44
N LEU A 713 5.12 48.62 2.48
CA LEU A 713 3.73 48.99 2.30
C LEU A 713 2.83 47.81 2.69
N TYR A 714 1.73 48.11 3.38
CA TYR A 714 0.77 47.10 3.80
C TYR A 714 -0.56 47.35 3.10
N TRP A 715 -0.89 46.51 2.14
CA TRP A 715 -2.09 46.60 1.33
C TRP A 715 -3.15 45.60 1.76
N GLU A 716 -4.41 45.83 1.38
CA GLU A 716 -5.50 44.88 1.49
C GLU A 716 -6.44 45.08 0.29
N ALA A 717 -6.74 44.01 -0.44
CA ALA A 717 -7.78 44.05 -1.46
C ALA A 717 -9.16 44.09 -0.79
N THR A 718 -10.05 44.98 -1.24
CA THR A 718 -11.45 45.04 -0.79
C THR A 718 -12.38 44.29 -1.74
N SER A 719 -11.97 44.12 -3.00
CA SER A 719 -12.63 43.29 -4.01
C SER A 719 -11.58 42.59 -4.89
N ARG A 720 -12.01 41.63 -5.72
CA ARG A 720 -11.09 40.89 -6.60
C ARG A 720 -10.65 41.78 -7.76
N LEU A 721 -9.34 41.93 -7.94
CA LEU A 721 -8.76 42.66 -9.07
C LEU A 721 -8.57 41.73 -10.27
N VAL A 722 -8.89 42.22 -11.47
CA VAL A 722 -8.68 41.50 -12.74
C VAL A 722 -7.44 41.98 -13.50
N GLU A 723 -6.85 43.10 -13.07
CA GLU A 723 -5.67 43.70 -13.66
C GLU A 723 -4.48 43.71 -12.69
N ASP A 724 -3.28 43.72 -13.27
CA ASP A 724 -2.03 43.84 -12.54
C ASP A 724 -1.55 45.30 -12.52
N TYR A 725 -1.58 45.90 -11.34
CA TYR A 725 -1.11 47.26 -11.11
C TYR A 725 0.34 47.27 -10.64
N THR A 726 1.05 48.34 -11.00
CA THR A 726 2.41 48.65 -10.54
C THR A 726 2.30 49.66 -9.40
N VAL A 727 3.00 49.40 -8.30
CA VAL A 727 3.15 50.36 -7.21
C VAL A 727 4.20 51.38 -7.62
N PHE A 728 3.89 52.65 -7.48
CA PHE A 728 4.90 53.69 -7.56
C PHE A 728 5.24 54.22 -6.17
N VAL A 729 6.52 54.46 -5.92
CA VAL A 729 7.01 55.09 -4.67
C VAL A 729 7.94 56.22 -5.07
N HIS A 730 7.46 57.46 -4.96
CA HIS A 730 8.17 58.64 -5.44
C HIS A 730 8.61 59.51 -4.26
N LEU A 731 9.89 59.84 -4.23
CA LEU A 731 10.44 60.87 -3.36
C LEU A 731 10.47 62.19 -4.13
N ARG A 732 9.76 63.21 -3.65
CA ARG A 732 9.57 64.50 -4.34
C ARG A 732 10.22 65.66 -3.59
N GLY A 733 10.85 66.56 -4.33
CA GLY A 733 11.40 67.81 -3.81
C GLY A 733 10.32 68.85 -3.46
N PRO A 734 10.70 69.95 -2.79
CA PRO A 734 9.78 71.06 -2.46
C PRO A 734 9.11 71.72 -3.68
N ASP A 735 9.75 71.63 -4.85
CA ASP A 735 9.24 72.07 -6.15
C ASP A 735 8.24 71.10 -6.78
N GLY A 736 8.01 69.94 -6.15
CA GLY A 736 7.14 68.88 -6.62
C GLY A 736 7.79 67.93 -7.64
N ALA A 737 9.06 68.13 -7.98
CA ALA A 737 9.77 67.26 -8.93
C ALA A 737 10.11 65.91 -8.28
N ASN A 738 9.99 64.82 -9.05
CA ASN A 738 10.44 63.48 -8.62
C ASN A 738 11.97 63.45 -8.55
N LEU A 739 12.52 63.29 -7.34
CA LEU A 739 13.95 63.16 -7.08
C LEU A 739 14.42 61.71 -7.28
N ALA A 740 13.69 60.76 -6.70
CA ALA A 740 14.01 59.33 -6.72
C ALA A 740 12.72 58.51 -6.72
N GLN A 741 12.79 57.27 -7.23
CA GLN A 741 11.63 56.40 -7.29
C GLN A 741 12.01 54.94 -7.05
N GLY A 742 11.04 54.15 -6.58
CA GLY A 742 11.12 52.71 -6.38
C GLY A 742 9.86 52.04 -6.90
N ASP A 743 9.63 52.12 -8.20
CA ASP A 743 8.40 51.62 -8.84
C ASP A 743 8.56 50.14 -9.18
N GLY A 744 7.52 49.34 -8.92
CA GLY A 744 7.54 47.92 -9.19
C GLY A 744 6.19 47.25 -8.96
N GLN A 745 5.98 46.09 -9.60
CA GLN A 745 4.83 45.26 -9.25
C GLN A 745 5.00 44.73 -7.81
N PRO A 746 3.90 44.50 -7.08
CA PRO A 746 3.98 43.99 -5.72
C PRO A 746 4.82 42.71 -5.60
N LEU A 747 5.68 42.68 -4.59
CA LEU A 747 6.62 41.60 -4.32
C LEU A 747 7.51 41.27 -5.54
N ALA A 748 7.98 42.31 -6.23
CA ALA A 748 8.75 42.22 -7.46
C ALA A 748 8.04 41.45 -8.60
N GLY A 749 6.70 41.38 -8.57
CA GLY A 749 5.88 40.64 -9.54
C GLY A 749 5.62 39.18 -9.16
N ALA A 750 6.16 38.70 -8.03
CA ALA A 750 5.86 37.35 -7.55
C ALA A 750 4.38 37.22 -7.10
N TRP A 751 3.76 38.32 -6.65
CA TRP A 751 2.38 38.34 -6.19
C TRP A 751 1.61 39.56 -6.69
N PRO A 752 1.29 39.60 -8.00
CA PRO A 752 0.66 40.75 -8.62
C PRO A 752 -0.77 40.96 -8.10
N THR A 753 -1.34 42.15 -8.31
CA THR A 753 -2.63 42.53 -7.71
C THR A 753 -3.79 41.63 -8.12
N SER A 754 -3.77 41.02 -9.33
CA SER A 754 -4.80 40.04 -9.73
C SER A 754 -4.81 38.76 -8.92
N ALA A 755 -3.72 38.46 -8.18
CA ALA A 755 -3.62 37.33 -7.28
C ALA A 755 -4.20 37.60 -5.88
N TRP A 756 -4.53 38.85 -5.55
CA TRP A 756 -4.97 39.25 -4.22
C TRP A 756 -6.42 38.83 -3.95
N GLU A 757 -6.68 38.29 -2.76
CA GLU A 757 -8.02 37.95 -2.29
C GLU A 757 -8.60 39.04 -1.39
N PRO A 758 -9.92 39.30 -1.44
CA PRO A 758 -10.57 40.25 -0.56
C PRO A 758 -10.30 39.97 0.93
N GLY A 759 -9.84 40.99 1.66
CA GLY A 759 -9.50 40.89 3.08
C GLY A 759 -8.13 40.26 3.38
N GLN A 760 -7.35 39.86 2.38
CA GLN A 760 -5.98 39.38 2.57
C GLN A 760 -5.01 40.56 2.64
N PRO A 761 -4.25 40.73 3.75
CA PRO A 761 -3.20 41.73 3.79
C PRO A 761 -1.98 41.29 2.99
N VAL A 762 -1.38 42.22 2.25
CA VAL A 762 -0.17 42.02 1.45
C VAL A 762 0.93 42.97 1.94
N THR A 763 2.06 42.38 2.36
CA THR A 763 3.25 43.15 2.73
C THR A 763 4.17 43.24 1.53
N ASP A 764 4.40 44.45 1.06
CA ASP A 764 5.15 44.74 -0.16
C ASP A 764 6.32 45.69 0.16
N ARG A 765 7.48 45.48 -0.46
CA ARG A 765 8.70 46.22 -0.14
C ARG A 765 9.31 46.83 -1.38
N HIS A 766 9.53 48.13 -1.32
CA HIS A 766 10.17 48.92 -2.37
C HIS A 766 11.42 49.59 -1.84
N THR A 767 12.45 49.65 -2.68
CA THR A 767 13.70 50.35 -2.36
C THR A 767 13.79 51.59 -3.23
N VAL A 768 13.97 52.75 -2.59
CA VAL A 768 14.22 54.03 -3.24
C VAL A 768 15.69 54.39 -2.98
N THR A 769 16.53 54.28 -4.00
CA THR A 769 17.94 54.66 -3.90
C THR A 769 18.09 56.16 -4.15
N LEU A 770 18.62 56.89 -3.17
CA LEU A 770 18.82 58.33 -3.29
C LEU A 770 20.07 58.63 -4.14
N PRO A 771 20.03 59.58 -5.09
CA PRO A 771 21.23 60.04 -5.78
C PRO A 771 22.29 60.57 -4.79
N ILE A 772 23.57 60.32 -5.07
CA ILE A 772 24.70 60.82 -4.25
C ILE A 772 24.70 62.36 -4.20
N SER A 773 24.19 63.01 -5.25
CA SER A 773 24.08 64.47 -5.35
C SER A 773 22.83 65.06 -4.68
N THR A 774 22.08 64.27 -3.89
CA THR A 774 20.88 64.78 -3.22
C THR A 774 21.27 65.81 -2.17
N ALA A 775 20.67 67.00 -2.22
CA ALA A 775 20.91 68.03 -1.22
C ALA A 775 20.20 67.69 0.11
N ALA A 776 20.83 68.00 1.25
CA ALA A 776 20.15 67.90 2.53
C ALA A 776 18.83 68.72 2.55
N GLY A 777 17.77 68.13 3.09
CA GLY A 777 16.45 68.73 3.09
C GLY A 777 15.32 67.75 3.40
N ALA A 778 14.09 68.25 3.52
CA ALA A 778 12.89 67.44 3.67
C ALA A 778 12.26 67.19 2.29
N TYR A 779 12.00 65.91 1.99
CA TYR A 779 11.43 65.46 0.73
C TYR A 779 10.15 64.68 0.99
N GLY A 780 9.11 64.93 0.19
CA GLY A 780 7.83 64.25 0.37
C GLY A 780 7.83 62.85 -0.23
N LEU A 781 7.39 61.85 0.53
CA LEU A 781 7.23 60.47 0.06
C LEU A 781 5.78 60.22 -0.39
N TRP A 782 5.61 59.80 -1.63
CA TRP A 782 4.31 59.60 -2.28
C TRP A 782 4.18 58.19 -2.83
N VAL A 783 3.01 57.56 -2.66
CA VAL A 783 2.73 56.22 -3.16
C VAL A 783 1.41 56.14 -3.92
N GLY A 784 1.30 55.22 -4.86
CA GLY A 784 0.02 54.88 -5.49
C GLY A 784 0.14 53.69 -6.42
N LEU A 785 -0.94 53.42 -7.16
CA LEU A 785 -1.02 52.32 -8.12
C LEU A 785 -1.26 52.87 -9.52
N TYR A 786 -0.66 52.26 -10.52
CA TYR A 786 -0.91 52.58 -11.92
C TYR A 786 -0.91 51.34 -12.80
N ARG A 787 -1.62 51.40 -13.93
CA ARG A 787 -1.59 50.34 -14.94
C ARG A 787 -0.37 50.54 -15.84
N LEU A 788 0.49 49.54 -15.94
CA LEU A 788 1.71 49.66 -16.74
C LEU A 788 1.43 49.83 -18.25
N ALA A 789 0.31 49.29 -18.75
CA ALA A 789 -0.02 49.30 -20.18
C ALA A 789 -0.27 50.70 -20.76
N ASP A 790 -0.85 51.61 -19.98
CA ASP A 790 -1.23 52.96 -20.43
C ASP A 790 -0.82 54.07 -19.44
N LEU A 791 -0.14 53.70 -18.36
CA LEU A 791 0.32 54.58 -17.29
C LEU A 791 -0.78 55.31 -16.52
N SER A 792 -2.04 54.87 -16.63
CA SER A 792 -3.15 55.45 -15.88
C SER A 792 -3.07 55.11 -14.39
N ARG A 793 -3.26 56.12 -13.53
CA ARG A 793 -3.26 55.95 -12.07
C ARG A 793 -4.63 55.46 -11.58
N LEU A 794 -4.61 54.61 -10.56
CA LEU A 794 -5.81 54.19 -9.86
C LEU A 794 -6.31 55.36 -8.99
N PRO A 795 -7.57 55.82 -9.14
CA PRO A 795 -8.07 56.97 -8.41
C PRO A 795 -7.94 56.82 -6.90
N VAL A 796 -7.54 57.87 -6.20
CA VAL A 796 -7.40 57.85 -4.74
C VAL A 796 -8.41 58.79 -4.10
N ALA A 797 -9.19 58.29 -3.14
CA ALA A 797 -10.12 59.10 -2.37
C ALA A 797 -9.54 59.43 -0.99
N GLY A 798 -9.42 60.72 -0.67
CA GLY A 798 -8.95 61.17 0.64
C GLY A 798 -8.91 62.70 0.79
N PRO A 799 -8.54 63.20 1.98
CA PRO A 799 -8.31 64.62 2.22
C PRO A 799 -7.26 65.21 1.27
N SER A 800 -7.42 66.46 0.82
CA SER A 800 -6.54 67.11 -0.17
C SER A 800 -5.10 67.34 0.31
N ASP A 801 -4.87 67.31 1.62
CA ASP A 801 -3.56 67.35 2.27
C ASP A 801 -2.86 65.98 2.31
N GLN A 802 -3.62 64.89 2.11
CA GLN A 802 -3.12 63.52 2.09
C GLN A 802 -3.06 62.93 0.67
N VAL A 803 -3.85 63.46 -0.26
CA VAL A 803 -3.97 62.94 -1.63
C VAL A 803 -3.76 64.05 -2.65
N ARG A 804 -2.87 63.82 -3.62
CA ARG A 804 -2.61 64.74 -4.73
C ARG A 804 -2.24 63.96 -5.99
N ASP A 805 -2.88 64.28 -7.11
CA ASP A 805 -2.63 63.65 -8.42
C ASP A 805 -2.71 62.11 -8.37
N ASP A 806 -3.72 61.56 -7.68
CA ASP A 806 -3.89 60.13 -7.40
C ASP A 806 -2.68 59.46 -6.72
N ALA A 807 -1.94 60.24 -5.92
CA ALA A 807 -0.87 59.76 -5.06
C ALA A 807 -1.18 60.07 -3.59
N ILE A 808 -0.83 59.14 -2.71
CA ILE A 808 -0.99 59.20 -1.26
C ILE A 808 0.31 59.71 -0.64
N PHE A 809 0.23 60.79 0.13
CA PHE A 809 1.34 61.30 0.90
C PHE A 809 1.58 60.43 2.13
N LEU A 810 2.78 59.85 2.24
CA LEU A 810 3.19 59.04 3.39
C LEU A 810 3.86 59.90 4.47
N GLY A 811 4.54 60.99 4.11
CA GLY A 811 5.22 61.87 5.05
C GLY A 811 6.51 62.44 4.48
N GLU A 812 7.26 63.18 5.29
CA GLU A 812 8.55 63.74 4.91
C GLU A 812 9.71 62.81 5.28
N VAL A 813 10.67 62.67 4.36
CA VAL A 813 11.95 62.01 4.58
C VAL A 813 13.03 63.09 4.62
N VAL A 814 13.76 63.14 5.73
CA VAL A 814 14.89 64.08 5.90
C VAL A 814 16.15 63.45 5.31
N VAL A 815 16.78 64.14 4.35
CA VAL A 815 18.05 63.73 3.75
C VAL A 815 19.21 64.52 4.37
N THR A 816 20.34 63.86 4.60
CA THR A 816 21.57 64.46 5.13
C THR A 816 22.76 64.26 4.18
N ASP A 817 23.70 65.21 4.21
CA ASP A 817 24.87 65.23 3.30
C ASP A 817 25.97 64.18 3.65
N GLU A 818 25.80 63.36 4.70
CA GLU A 818 26.80 62.36 5.09
C GLU A 818 26.81 61.16 4.13
N ALA A 819 27.63 61.23 3.08
CA ALA A 819 27.94 60.09 2.23
C ALA A 819 28.50 58.92 3.07
N VAL A 820 27.90 57.73 2.92
CA VAL A 820 28.43 56.49 3.51
C VAL A 820 29.88 56.29 3.03
N PRO A 821 30.89 56.13 3.92
CA PRO A 821 32.24 55.84 3.48
C PRO A 821 32.27 54.47 2.78
N GLU A 822 32.87 54.40 1.58
CA GLU A 822 33.12 53.16 0.84
C GLU A 822 33.77 52.11 1.77
N LYS A 823 33.27 50.88 1.70
CA LYS A 823 33.91 49.69 2.28
C LYS A 823 34.28 48.69 1.20
#